data_AF-A0A928H9L7-F1
#
_entry.id   AF-A0A928H9L7-F1
#
_cell.length_a   1.000
_cell.length_b   1.000
_cell.length_c   1.000
_cell.angle_alpha   90.00
_cell.angle_beta   90.00
_cell.angle_gamma   90.00
#
_symmetry.space_group_name_H-M   'P 1'
#
loop_
_entity.id
_entity.type
_entity.pdbx_description
1 polymer ?
#
loop_
_entity_poly.entity_id
_entity_poly.type
_entity_poly.pdbx_seq_one_letter_code
_entity_poly.pdbx_strand_id
1 'polypeptide(L)'
;MDTSMKKLMLSAMLVAAFVSMAAPLPGSNAERVLNRLKQTANSQNYYWAWTHPWMTIWKRSGDARFAVKTERGFAPKPTAEVTLSSDYSKYADGKRCVIGYSDFYAVTGTWWGDKYYAANRATLTAAIKRHWHELGGITVFSWHMDHPYCTNGFEKASYRFKSYGADRNVIRQILDGTGGPCGMDSVEGKNYRQPYPNPRAWYMAALKNIADFFNGLVDEETGEKIPVVMRYGHEMEGTWFWWGRTWCTPEEFRAFCRMTADYLRTACGDGQILFAYTPDRFWHDLGNEGDTENTYLAYYPGDKYVDIVGFDDYSIARGRDNDAKVEENLNETVRKLRLISSFAKERGKVAALTETGGENKRDDFWVYLHRIMTAEGVHCAFVDTWSDRYGTIPATPASEKDELAFSRRPEVLMATPETGFRVSRKSSAAKDGRSPDVMVVYYPHWHRYPKGDEWFGAEKWKEGEWAFVKTPKTRFKGQINFKPLAGYLNGADPEHVETEIALASNAGINVFLYDYYWYNGEKTQEEAIEKGFLKAKNRDKMKFALMWCYHERRDAFRPPYSKERRELMSLAHTPEEFLGLIDYSIAHYFNQPEYYRKDGGLFFSIYRFTDLWEKWGKDDAKVRDAIQEARKRVRDAGLGELHINAQGIRPEMMERMAALGIDSFTDYGFNAYAVKNFNARFKAGEACFDYGEIDGLLQDSWAKKRKASPIPYFPIVPTGWDATLRCRFDVPFPWNGDVIYPYCGTFTNNTDAIFEKYLRDAKAFAMSDPEKKGIVYINAWNEYTEGCWLLPDVRRGDLKLRALARVFGRRPSDKYAFTRNCPYWKGSKAPVQKAKFTDVPDFENVKYGPHERQGMDVWLPKCKASAKGGTPVVIVFHGGGWTSGDRLADAAVLLKDCQARGIALVTVGYRLLADAEDQDVKPPVKACLDDAVAAVRCVKAHASEWNIDVSRIGLTGGSAGGCSSLYCSLMDGNVLGIRAVLANSPQTTLDPKEMKEWIPNSRYGASAFGYKDFNQWLEHRSECLDQIERYSPAELLRKCPSGSAARFFYTCPPLPPPGELPKDPTHAAMFCVKFEELCKAKGVFCRQGTRKDFLEFLLEK
;
A
#
# COMPACT_ATOMS: atom_id res chain seq x y z
N MET A 1 8.32 -34.43 47.26
CA MET A 1 7.82 -33.07 46.97
C MET A 1 6.31 -33.10 47.06
N ASP A 2 5.77 -32.28 47.95
CA ASP A 2 4.39 -32.28 48.43
C ASP A 2 3.39 -31.72 47.40
N THR A 3 2.18 -32.28 47.39
CA THR A 3 1.02 -31.94 46.57
C THR A 3 0.62 -30.46 46.71
N SER A 4 0.92 -29.88 47.87
CA SER A 4 0.75 -28.45 48.19
C SER A 4 1.64 -27.54 47.32
N MET A 5 2.87 -27.99 47.01
CA MET A 5 3.83 -27.26 46.18
C MET A 5 3.43 -27.27 44.70
N LYS A 6 2.79 -28.36 44.23
CA LYS A 6 2.24 -28.45 42.87
C LYS A 6 1.04 -27.53 42.67
N LYS A 7 0.15 -27.38 43.68
CA LYS A 7 -0.95 -26.40 43.62
C LYS A 7 -0.45 -24.96 43.67
N LEU A 8 0.58 -24.67 44.48
CA LEU A 8 1.19 -23.34 44.52
C LEU A 8 1.90 -22.99 43.20
N MET A 9 2.59 -23.95 42.58
CA MET A 9 3.21 -23.77 41.25
C MET A 9 2.16 -23.66 40.13
N LEU A 10 1.04 -24.40 40.19
CA LEU A 10 -0.02 -24.27 39.20
C LEU A 10 -0.75 -22.92 39.31
N SER A 11 -1.02 -22.44 40.53
CA SER A 11 -1.56 -21.10 40.77
C SER A 11 -0.56 -19.99 40.42
N ALA A 12 0.73 -20.17 40.69
CA ALA A 12 1.78 -19.23 40.28
C ALA A 12 2.00 -19.23 38.75
N MET A 13 1.85 -20.38 38.07
CA MET A 13 1.89 -20.46 36.60
C MET A 13 0.62 -19.91 35.94
N LEU A 14 -0.55 -20.05 36.56
CA LEU A 14 -1.79 -19.43 36.10
C LEU A 14 -1.81 -17.90 36.33
N VAL A 15 -1.20 -17.42 37.42
CA VAL A 15 -0.98 -15.99 37.66
C VAL A 15 0.12 -15.44 36.74
N ALA A 16 1.22 -16.17 36.51
CA ALA A 16 2.26 -15.76 35.56
C ALA A 16 1.78 -15.80 34.09
N ALA A 17 0.85 -16.69 33.74
CA ALA A 17 0.20 -16.70 32.43
C ALA A 17 -0.85 -15.58 32.24
N PHE A 18 -1.29 -14.94 33.33
CA PHE A 18 -2.16 -13.75 33.30
C PHE A 18 -1.43 -12.42 33.53
N VAL A 19 -0.12 -12.44 33.82
CA VAL A 19 0.67 -11.26 34.23
C VAL A 19 1.78 -10.92 33.22
N SER A 20 1.65 -11.35 31.98
CA SER A 20 2.43 -10.82 30.86
C SER A 20 1.52 -10.06 29.90
N MET A 21 1.36 -8.75 30.11
CA MET A 21 1.27 -7.71 29.07
C MET A 21 0.94 -6.36 29.71
N ALA A 22 1.96 -5.50 29.90
CA ALA A 22 1.80 -4.09 30.25
C ALA A 22 1.49 -3.25 29.00
N ALA A 23 0.56 -3.72 28.17
CA ALA A 23 0.10 -3.05 26.97
C ALA A 23 -1.40 -2.75 27.13
N PRO A 24 -1.92 -1.65 26.57
CA PRO A 24 -3.34 -1.44 26.47
C PRO A 24 -4.02 -2.68 25.87
N LEU A 25 -5.24 -2.99 26.33
CA LEU A 25 -5.97 -4.21 25.94
C LEU A 25 -5.81 -4.49 24.44
N PRO A 26 -5.31 -5.68 24.03
CA PRO A 26 -5.10 -6.01 22.63
C PRO A 26 -6.37 -5.75 21.78
N GLY A 27 -6.23 -4.94 20.74
CA GLY A 27 -7.31 -4.52 19.84
C GLY A 27 -8.04 -3.23 20.24
N SER A 28 -7.72 -2.62 21.39
CA SER A 28 -8.34 -1.37 21.85
C SER A 28 -7.96 -0.17 20.98
N ASN A 29 -8.75 0.91 21.05
CA ASN A 29 -8.40 2.16 20.37
C ASN A 29 -7.12 2.79 20.96
N ALA A 30 -6.90 2.66 22.28
CA ALA A 30 -5.67 3.15 22.91
C ALA A 30 -4.43 2.42 22.40
N GLU A 31 -4.49 1.10 22.20
CA GLU A 31 -3.38 0.34 21.61
C GLU A 31 -3.11 0.75 20.16
N ARG A 32 -4.15 0.97 19.36
CA ARG A 32 -4.03 1.46 17.98
C ARG A 32 -3.35 2.83 17.92
N VAL A 33 -3.77 3.76 18.78
CA VAL A 33 -3.13 5.07 18.92
C VAL A 33 -1.66 4.90 19.29
N LEU A 34 -1.37 4.12 20.32
CA LEU A 34 0.00 3.90 20.80
C LEU A 34 0.92 3.32 19.71
N ASN A 35 0.44 2.32 18.99
CA ASN A 35 1.19 1.68 17.90
C ASN A 35 1.43 2.64 16.74
N ARG A 36 0.43 3.47 16.39
CA ARG A 36 0.59 4.47 15.34
C ARG A 36 1.59 5.55 15.72
N LEU A 37 1.54 6.03 16.97
CA LEU A 37 2.54 6.98 17.48
C LEU A 37 3.97 6.39 17.45
N LYS A 38 4.14 5.11 17.79
CA LYS A 38 5.43 4.41 17.64
C LYS A 38 5.92 4.35 16.19
N GLN A 39 5.02 4.04 15.26
CA GLN A 39 5.34 4.00 13.83
C GLN A 39 5.76 5.38 13.32
N THR A 40 5.02 6.43 13.70
CA THR A 40 5.32 7.83 13.36
C THR A 40 6.72 8.23 13.83
N ALA A 41 7.05 7.98 15.11
CA ALA A 41 8.38 8.25 15.66
C ALA A 41 9.51 7.51 14.91
N ASN A 42 9.27 6.25 14.50
CA ASN A 42 10.25 5.44 13.78
C ASN A 42 10.48 5.88 12.34
N SER A 43 9.49 6.52 11.71
CA SER A 43 9.61 7.04 10.33
C SER A 43 10.16 8.47 10.26
N GLN A 44 10.59 9.04 11.40
CA GLN A 44 10.96 10.46 11.53
C GLN A 44 9.88 11.46 11.06
N ASN A 45 8.62 11.02 11.09
CA ASN A 45 7.48 11.93 10.96
C ASN A 45 7.01 12.30 12.37
N TYR A 46 6.30 13.41 12.51
CA TYR A 46 5.71 13.79 13.80
C TYR A 46 4.41 14.56 13.62
N TYR A 47 3.45 14.33 14.52
CA TYR A 47 2.25 15.15 14.58
C TYR A 47 2.56 16.51 15.19
N TRP A 48 2.13 17.57 14.52
CA TRP A 48 2.07 18.88 15.15
C TRP A 48 0.76 18.97 15.95
N ALA A 49 0.91 18.93 17.27
CA ALA A 49 -0.17 19.14 18.22
C ALA A 49 -0.26 20.62 18.58
N TRP A 50 -1.46 21.04 18.97
CA TRP A 50 -1.67 22.39 19.45
C TRP A 50 -2.44 22.38 20.76
N THR A 51 -2.04 23.30 21.63
CA THR A 51 -2.78 23.62 22.83
C THR A 51 -3.87 24.64 22.60
N HIS A 52 -5.06 24.34 23.10
CA HIS A 52 -6.27 25.13 22.93
C HIS A 52 -6.92 25.14 21.51
N PRO A 53 -6.96 24.02 20.73
CA PRO A 53 -7.86 23.94 19.57
C PRO A 53 -9.33 24.14 19.95
N TRP A 54 -9.63 23.95 21.24
CA TRP A 54 -10.96 23.77 21.81
C TRP A 54 -11.35 24.82 22.84
N MET A 55 -10.40 25.67 23.25
CA MET A 55 -10.68 26.75 24.22
C MET A 55 -10.85 28.11 23.57
N THR A 56 -11.33 28.10 22.34
CA THR A 56 -12.26 29.13 21.87
C THR A 56 -13.71 28.61 21.90
N ILE A 57 -14.18 28.22 23.09
CA ILE A 57 -15.55 28.63 23.49
C ILE A 57 -15.63 30.19 23.58
N TRP A 58 -14.48 30.85 23.44
CA TRP A 58 -14.26 32.30 23.42
C TRP A 58 -13.69 32.79 22.09
N LYS A 59 -14.42 33.65 21.40
CA LYS A 59 -13.80 34.52 20.39
C LYS A 59 -13.11 35.67 21.13
N ARG A 60 -11.79 35.84 20.95
CA ARG A 60 -11.11 37.06 21.38
C ARG A 60 -11.39 38.17 20.35
N SER A 61 -12.54 38.81 20.47
CA SER A 61 -12.78 40.10 19.84
C SER A 61 -13.39 41.02 20.90
N GLY A 62 -12.82 42.22 21.07
CA GLY A 62 -13.09 43.16 22.17
C GLY A 62 -14.51 43.72 22.21
N ASP A 63 -15.52 42.86 22.32
CA ASP A 63 -16.93 43.21 22.37
C ASP A 63 -17.48 42.79 23.74
N ALA A 64 -17.88 43.78 24.55
CA ALA A 64 -18.33 43.65 25.93
C ALA A 64 -19.66 42.86 26.10
N ARG A 65 -20.17 42.24 25.03
CA ARG A 65 -21.47 41.55 24.97
C ARG A 65 -21.43 40.04 25.29
N PHE A 66 -20.24 39.45 25.51
CA PHE A 66 -20.08 37.98 25.66
C PHE A 66 -19.38 37.52 26.94
N ALA A 67 -19.27 38.40 27.93
CA ALA A 67 -18.81 38.07 29.27
C ALA A 67 -19.91 38.34 30.29
N VAL A 68 -20.16 37.37 31.18
CA VAL A 68 -20.96 37.57 32.38
C VAL A 68 -20.07 38.28 33.38
N LYS A 69 -20.45 39.50 33.75
CA LYS A 69 -19.82 40.22 34.85
C LYS A 69 -20.20 39.51 36.15
N THR A 70 -19.26 38.80 36.75
CA THR A 70 -19.37 38.32 38.13
C THR A 70 -18.80 39.40 39.06
N GLU A 71 -19.13 39.35 40.35
CA GLU A 71 -18.62 40.32 41.34
C GLU A 71 -17.08 40.34 41.47
N ARG A 72 -16.37 39.36 40.86
CA ARG A 72 -14.91 39.23 40.90
C ARG A 72 -14.23 39.17 39.53
N GLY A 73 -14.94 39.46 38.44
CA GLY A 73 -14.37 39.50 37.09
C GLY A 73 -15.30 38.97 36.00
N PHE A 74 -14.76 38.82 34.79
CA PHE A 74 -15.51 38.36 33.63
C PHE A 74 -15.49 36.83 33.53
N ALA A 75 -16.65 36.20 33.72
CA ALA A 75 -16.87 34.79 33.43
C ALA A 75 -17.43 34.67 32.00
N PRO A 76 -16.90 33.78 31.17
CA PRO A 76 -17.25 33.81 29.76
C PRO A 76 -18.56 32.98 29.48
N LYS A 77 -19.31 33.17 28.37
CA LYS A 77 -20.61 32.48 28.02
C LYS A 77 -20.55 31.22 27.08
N PRO A 78 -20.96 30.00 27.48
CA PRO A 78 -20.90 28.79 26.64
C PRO A 78 -21.63 28.94 25.29
N THR A 79 -21.06 28.45 24.19
CA THR A 79 -21.67 28.49 22.85
C THR A 79 -22.46 27.21 22.53
N ALA A 80 -23.53 27.35 21.73
CA ALA A 80 -24.33 26.21 21.24
C ALA A 80 -23.69 25.49 20.03
N GLU A 81 -22.79 26.15 19.31
CA GLU A 81 -22.07 25.57 18.17
C GLU A 81 -20.66 25.12 18.59
N VAL A 82 -20.37 23.83 18.38
CA VAL A 82 -19.02 23.25 18.51
C VAL A 82 -18.36 23.31 17.14
N THR A 83 -17.54 24.32 16.84
CA THR A 83 -16.77 24.36 15.59
C THR A 83 -15.37 23.78 15.79
N LEU A 84 -14.89 22.95 14.85
CA LEU A 84 -13.49 22.48 14.84
C LEU A 84 -12.53 23.54 14.26
N SER A 85 -12.88 24.82 14.39
CA SER A 85 -12.12 25.94 13.85
C SER A 85 -11.08 26.39 14.87
N SER A 86 -9.80 26.14 14.61
CA SER A 86 -8.73 26.81 15.32
C SER A 86 -8.46 28.17 14.68
N ASP A 87 -8.00 29.15 15.45
CA ASP A 87 -7.37 30.36 14.90
C ASP A 87 -6.13 30.02 14.04
N TYR A 88 -5.73 28.74 13.98
CA TYR A 88 -4.55 28.26 13.27
C TYR A 88 -4.81 27.68 11.89
N SER A 89 -6.05 27.30 11.56
CA SER A 89 -6.36 26.78 10.22
C SER A 89 -6.08 27.82 9.13
N LYS A 90 -6.08 29.12 9.47
CA LYS A 90 -5.65 30.20 8.54
C LYS A 90 -4.14 30.17 8.21
N TYR A 91 -3.31 29.65 9.11
CA TYR A 91 -1.84 29.67 8.99
C TYR A 91 -1.24 28.31 8.60
N ALA A 92 -2.05 27.26 8.62
CA ALA A 92 -1.69 25.91 8.18
C ALA A 92 -2.38 25.50 6.86
N ASP A 93 -2.69 26.45 5.99
CA ASP A 93 -3.33 26.19 4.68
C ASP A 93 -4.67 25.45 4.78
N GLY A 94 -5.46 25.76 5.80
CA GLY A 94 -6.74 25.11 6.10
C GLY A 94 -6.63 23.76 6.82
N LYS A 95 -5.42 23.24 7.08
CA LYS A 95 -5.22 21.95 7.76
C LYS A 95 -5.52 22.05 9.26
N ARG A 96 -6.02 20.95 9.85
CA ARG A 96 -6.40 20.83 11.28
C ARG A 96 -5.45 19.89 12.03
N CYS A 97 -5.32 19.99 13.35
CA CYS A 97 -4.49 19.07 14.14
C CYS A 97 -5.20 17.74 14.44
N VAL A 98 -4.47 16.62 14.40
CA VAL A 98 -5.00 15.30 14.81
C VAL A 98 -4.86 15.09 16.32
N ILE A 99 -3.83 15.66 16.95
CA ILE A 99 -3.66 15.64 18.41
C ILE A 99 -4.07 17.02 18.94
N GLY A 100 -5.08 17.05 19.80
CA GLY A 100 -5.52 18.26 20.49
C GLY A 100 -5.24 18.18 21.97
N TYR A 101 -5.06 19.34 22.62
CA TYR A 101 -4.85 19.41 24.06
C TYR A 101 -6.04 20.07 24.77
N SER A 102 -6.32 19.57 25.97
CA SER A 102 -7.26 20.10 26.94
C SER A 102 -6.67 19.96 28.35
N ASP A 103 -7.43 20.32 29.38
CA ASP A 103 -6.93 20.35 30.74
C ASP A 103 -7.97 19.82 31.74
N PHE A 104 -7.51 19.14 32.79
CA PHE A 104 -8.39 18.65 33.84
C PHE A 104 -9.14 19.73 34.59
N TYR A 105 -8.73 21.00 34.62
CA TYR A 105 -9.62 22.02 35.19
C TYR A 105 -10.95 22.16 34.43
N ALA A 106 -10.99 21.82 33.14
CA ALA A 106 -12.24 21.82 32.38
C ALA A 106 -13.17 20.67 32.81
N VAL A 107 -12.60 19.63 33.41
CA VAL A 107 -13.29 18.40 33.84
C VAL A 107 -13.52 18.36 35.35
N THR A 108 -12.66 18.92 36.19
CA THR A 108 -12.78 18.84 37.67
C THR A 108 -12.67 20.18 38.37
N GLY A 109 -12.34 21.27 37.66
CA GLY A 109 -12.13 22.59 38.23
C GLY A 109 -13.36 23.10 38.98
N THR A 110 -13.15 23.63 40.17
CA THR A 110 -14.21 24.00 41.12
C THR A 110 -14.64 25.47 41.03
N TRP A 111 -13.94 26.28 40.23
CA TRP A 111 -14.15 27.72 40.09
C TRP A 111 -15.40 28.13 39.29
N TRP A 112 -16.12 27.17 38.72
CA TRP A 112 -17.33 27.41 37.95
C TRP A 112 -18.58 26.98 38.73
N GLY A 113 -19.66 27.77 38.66
CA GLY A 113 -20.96 27.34 39.19
C GLY A 113 -21.51 26.12 38.44
N ASP A 114 -22.36 25.31 39.10
CA ASP A 114 -22.83 24.01 38.59
C ASP A 114 -23.36 24.05 37.15
N LYS A 115 -24.12 25.09 36.80
CA LYS A 115 -24.66 25.29 35.45
C LYS A 115 -23.57 25.50 34.41
N TYR A 116 -22.54 26.28 34.75
CA TYR A 116 -21.42 26.53 33.85
C TYR A 116 -20.56 25.27 33.70
N TYR A 117 -20.27 24.60 34.81
CA TYR A 117 -19.50 23.37 34.81
C TYR A 117 -20.17 22.26 33.99
N ALA A 118 -21.49 22.08 34.13
CA ALA A 118 -22.27 21.14 33.32
C ALA A 118 -22.24 21.49 31.82
N ALA A 119 -22.41 22.77 31.47
CA ALA A 119 -22.34 23.23 30.09
C ALA A 119 -20.94 23.02 29.47
N ASN A 120 -19.89 23.38 30.19
CA ASN A 120 -18.50 23.21 29.76
C ASN A 120 -18.16 21.74 29.50
N ARG A 121 -18.58 20.85 30.41
CA ARG A 121 -18.38 19.40 30.25
C ARG A 121 -19.12 18.84 29.04
N ALA A 122 -20.35 19.28 28.79
CA ALA A 122 -21.13 18.87 27.62
C ALA A 122 -20.45 19.32 26.31
N THR A 123 -20.00 20.58 26.25
CA THR A 123 -19.28 21.14 25.10
C THR A 123 -17.98 20.39 24.85
N LEU A 124 -17.18 20.13 25.89
CA LEU A 124 -15.92 19.39 25.77
C LEU A 124 -16.15 17.94 25.32
N THR A 125 -17.19 17.27 25.85
CA THR A 125 -17.58 15.92 25.42
C THR A 125 -17.91 15.89 23.93
N ALA A 126 -18.74 16.83 23.48
CA ALA A 126 -19.14 16.94 22.08
C ALA A 126 -17.95 17.25 21.17
N ALA A 127 -17.04 18.13 21.61
CA ALA A 127 -15.82 18.48 20.90
C ALA A 127 -14.90 17.28 20.68
N ILE A 128 -14.61 16.51 21.73
CA ILE A 128 -13.75 15.32 21.65
C ILE A 128 -14.38 14.24 20.77
N LYS A 129 -15.68 13.99 20.93
CA LYS A 129 -16.41 13.05 20.07
C LYS A 129 -16.36 13.46 18.60
N ARG A 130 -16.54 14.75 18.32
CA ARG A 130 -16.46 15.31 16.96
C ARG A 130 -15.03 15.25 16.40
N HIS A 131 -14.01 15.54 17.21
CA HIS A 131 -12.60 15.44 16.82
C HIS A 131 -12.22 14.02 16.42
N TRP A 132 -12.61 13.06 17.26
CA TRP A 132 -12.46 11.65 16.99
C TRP A 132 -13.20 11.26 15.72
N HIS A 133 -14.49 11.60 15.61
CA HIS A 133 -15.33 11.21 14.48
C HIS A 133 -14.87 11.79 13.13
N GLU A 134 -14.58 13.10 13.07
CA GLU A 134 -14.25 13.79 11.81
C GLU A 134 -12.80 13.61 11.37
N LEU A 135 -11.86 13.58 12.32
CA LEU A 135 -10.42 13.66 12.02
C LEU A 135 -9.64 12.44 12.51
N GLY A 136 -10.30 11.52 13.22
CA GLY A 136 -9.60 10.51 14.00
C GLY A 136 -8.70 11.09 15.07
N GLY A 137 -9.02 12.28 15.59
CA GLY A 137 -8.16 12.97 16.52
C GLY A 137 -8.31 12.48 17.96
N ILE A 138 -7.22 12.59 18.73
CA ILE A 138 -7.18 12.26 20.16
C ILE A 138 -6.94 13.52 21.00
N THR A 139 -7.33 13.46 22.27
CA THR A 139 -7.12 14.55 23.23
C THR A 139 -6.09 14.17 24.28
N VAL A 140 -5.11 15.06 24.49
CA VAL A 140 -4.16 15.05 25.60
C VAL A 140 -4.69 15.96 26.71
N PHE A 141 -4.76 15.46 27.93
CA PHE A 141 -5.15 16.22 29.11
C PHE A 141 -3.91 16.60 29.93
N SER A 142 -3.65 17.90 30.04
CA SER A 142 -2.71 18.48 31.00
C SER A 142 -3.31 18.46 32.41
N TRP A 143 -2.42 18.50 33.41
CA TRP A 143 -2.81 18.09 34.77
C TRP A 143 -3.60 19.12 35.58
N HIS A 144 -3.67 20.40 35.20
CA HIS A 144 -3.87 21.54 36.10
C HIS A 144 -5.09 21.49 37.06
N MET A 145 -5.02 20.61 38.07
CA MET A 145 -6.03 20.35 39.09
C MET A 145 -5.85 21.25 40.31
N ASP A 146 -6.97 21.59 40.89
CA ASP A 146 -7.10 22.48 42.02
C ASP A 146 -6.36 21.93 43.24
N HIS A 147 -5.85 22.83 44.08
CA HIS A 147 -5.32 22.44 45.38
C HIS A 147 -6.51 22.17 46.33
N PRO A 148 -6.56 21.05 47.08
CA PRO A 148 -7.75 20.67 47.86
C PRO A 148 -8.12 21.64 48.98
N TYR A 149 -7.15 22.36 49.54
CA TYR A 149 -7.37 23.40 50.56
C TYR A 149 -7.60 24.80 50.00
N CYS A 150 -7.67 24.96 48.68
CA CYS A 150 -7.91 26.27 48.11
C CYS A 150 -9.33 26.75 48.40
N THR A 151 -9.48 28.03 48.72
CA THR A 151 -10.78 28.69 48.87
C THR A 151 -10.78 30.01 48.09
N ASN A 152 -11.80 30.22 47.23
CA ASN A 152 -12.15 31.46 46.48
C ASN A 152 -11.35 31.87 45.20
N GLY A 153 -11.92 31.61 44.00
CA GLY A 153 -11.78 32.39 42.74
C GLY A 153 -10.47 32.31 41.93
N PHE A 154 -10.52 32.22 40.59
CA PHE A 154 -9.40 31.91 39.66
C PHE A 154 -8.06 32.62 39.93
N GLU A 155 -8.06 33.86 40.43
CA GLU A 155 -6.84 34.61 40.78
C GLU A 155 -6.13 34.14 42.06
N LYS A 156 -6.88 33.59 43.02
CA LYS A 156 -6.36 32.98 44.25
C LYS A 156 -6.51 31.45 44.27
N ALA A 157 -7.29 30.91 43.32
CA ALA A 157 -7.65 29.51 43.17
C ALA A 157 -7.26 28.97 41.81
N SER A 158 -6.11 28.30 41.76
CA SER A 158 -5.87 27.27 40.77
C SER A 158 -4.69 26.40 41.20
N TYR A 159 -4.40 25.35 40.44
CA TYR A 159 -3.22 24.46 40.47
C TYR A 159 -1.85 25.07 40.84
N ARG A 160 -1.69 26.39 40.82
CA ARG A 160 -0.50 27.13 41.31
C ARG A 160 -0.58 27.56 42.77
N PHE A 161 -1.73 27.37 43.43
CA PHE A 161 -1.96 27.69 44.83
C PHE A 161 -1.09 26.79 45.71
N LYS A 162 -0.36 27.43 46.63
CA LYS A 162 0.61 26.80 47.53
C LYS A 162 0.14 27.02 48.95
N SER A 163 -0.02 25.95 49.71
CA SER A 163 -0.33 25.98 51.14
C SER A 163 0.96 25.87 51.97
N TYR A 164 0.89 26.30 53.23
CA TYR A 164 2.00 26.28 54.19
C TYR A 164 1.61 25.47 55.44
N GLY A 165 2.60 25.07 56.25
CA GLY A 165 2.33 24.34 57.50
C GLY A 165 2.03 22.84 57.29
N ALA A 166 1.10 22.28 58.07
CA ALA A 166 0.74 20.85 58.01
C ALA A 166 0.04 20.45 56.69
N ASP A 167 -0.56 21.42 55.99
CA ASP A 167 -1.31 21.22 54.73
C ASP A 167 -0.41 21.23 53.48
N ARG A 168 0.90 21.39 53.69
CA ARG A 168 1.92 21.65 52.69
C ARG A 168 2.20 20.50 51.71
N ASN A 169 2.11 19.23 52.16
CA ASN A 169 2.37 18.04 51.34
C ASN A 169 1.06 17.28 51.09
N VAL A 170 0.28 17.82 50.16
CA VAL A 170 -1.03 17.26 49.79
C VAL A 170 -0.92 15.85 49.21
N ILE A 171 0.14 15.55 48.44
CA ILE A 171 0.32 14.20 47.87
C ILE A 171 0.47 13.16 48.97
N ARG A 172 1.32 13.41 49.99
CA ARG A 172 1.43 12.52 51.14
C ARG A 172 0.10 12.36 51.87
N GLN A 173 -0.65 13.44 52.08
CA GLN A 173 -1.96 13.37 52.72
C GLN A 173 -2.97 12.54 51.93
N ILE A 174 -2.95 12.62 50.60
CA ILE A 174 -3.76 11.77 49.71
C ILE A 174 -3.37 10.30 49.87
N LEU A 175 -2.06 9.99 49.85
CA LEU A 175 -1.55 8.62 49.99
C LEU A 175 -1.87 8.02 51.35
N ASP A 176 -1.65 8.77 52.43
CA ASP A 176 -1.81 8.29 53.81
C ASP A 176 -3.25 8.39 54.31
N GLY A 177 -4.13 9.12 53.60
CA GLY A 177 -5.49 9.39 54.07
C GLY A 177 -5.55 10.35 55.28
N THR A 178 -4.54 11.18 55.45
CA THR A 178 -4.41 12.17 56.53
C THR A 178 -4.83 13.56 56.05
N GLY A 179 -4.69 14.59 56.90
CA GLY A 179 -5.08 15.97 56.59
C GLY A 179 -6.48 16.33 57.11
N GLY A 180 -6.73 17.64 57.27
CA GLY A 180 -8.02 18.15 57.74
C GLY A 180 -9.08 18.23 56.64
N PRO A 181 -10.33 18.63 56.99
CA PRO A 181 -11.40 18.86 56.04
C PRO A 181 -11.00 19.84 54.92
N CYS A 182 -11.38 19.53 53.69
CA CYS A 182 -10.97 20.27 52.49
C CYS A 182 -12.08 20.33 51.44
N GLY A 183 -11.85 20.97 50.29
CA GLY A 183 -12.86 21.17 49.26
C GLY A 183 -14.01 22.09 49.70
N MET A 184 -13.76 22.95 50.70
CA MET A 184 -14.69 23.97 51.19
C MET A 184 -14.75 25.13 50.20
N ASP A 185 -15.46 24.93 49.09
CA ASP A 185 -15.64 25.98 48.09
C ASP A 185 -16.95 26.75 48.26
N SER A 186 -16.83 28.06 48.12
CA SER A 186 -17.95 28.95 47.83
C SER A 186 -17.75 29.60 46.46
N VAL A 187 -18.74 29.45 45.59
CA VAL A 187 -18.87 30.20 44.35
C VAL A 187 -19.97 31.23 44.60
N GLU A 188 -19.77 32.50 44.25
CA GLU A 188 -20.80 33.56 44.43
C GLU A 188 -21.37 33.65 45.88
N GLY A 189 -20.56 33.38 46.90
CA GLY A 189 -20.98 33.48 48.31
C GLY A 189 -21.89 32.35 48.83
N LYS A 190 -22.14 31.30 48.03
CA LYS A 190 -22.87 30.09 48.48
C LYS A 190 -21.91 28.91 48.57
N ASN A 191 -22.07 28.08 49.61
CA ASN A 191 -21.35 26.80 49.72
C ASN A 191 -21.92 25.83 48.69
N TYR A 192 -21.19 25.56 47.60
CA TYR A 192 -21.67 24.73 46.50
C TYR A 192 -21.28 23.25 46.64
N ARG A 193 -20.33 22.90 47.53
CA ARG A 193 -19.89 21.52 47.74
C ARG A 193 -19.83 21.17 49.23
N GLN A 194 -20.25 19.95 49.56
CA GLN A 194 -20.05 19.39 50.90
C GLN A 194 -18.53 19.24 51.14
N PRO A 195 -18.02 19.64 52.33
CA PRO A 195 -16.61 19.46 52.65
C PRO A 195 -16.24 17.97 52.62
N TYR A 196 -15.07 17.67 52.08
CA TYR A 196 -14.51 16.34 52.15
C TYR A 196 -13.73 16.17 53.45
N PRO A 197 -13.78 14.99 54.09
CA PRO A 197 -13.13 14.79 55.40
C PRO A 197 -11.61 14.94 55.35
N ASN A 198 -10.97 14.66 54.21
CA ASN A 198 -9.53 14.81 53.98
C ASN A 198 -9.21 14.89 52.47
N PRO A 199 -7.98 15.26 52.08
CA PRO A 199 -7.54 15.32 50.68
C PRO A 199 -7.69 14.01 49.91
N ARG A 200 -7.54 12.85 50.57
CA ARG A 200 -7.77 11.54 49.91
C ARG A 200 -9.20 11.42 49.42
N ALA A 201 -10.18 11.72 50.27
CA ALA A 201 -11.59 11.66 49.90
C ALA A 201 -11.92 12.65 48.76
N TRP A 202 -11.36 13.86 48.82
CA TRP A 202 -11.50 14.85 47.75
C TRP A 202 -10.91 14.34 46.43
N TYR A 203 -9.68 13.80 46.46
CA TYR A 203 -8.98 13.34 45.27
C TYR A 203 -9.66 12.12 44.64
N MET A 204 -10.11 11.16 45.45
CA MET A 204 -10.87 10.00 44.96
C MET A 204 -12.21 10.43 44.32
N ALA A 205 -12.86 11.47 44.85
CA ALA A 205 -14.05 12.03 44.22
C ALA A 205 -13.73 12.72 42.88
N ALA A 206 -12.60 13.42 42.78
CA ALA A 206 -12.13 14.00 41.53
C ALA A 206 -11.76 12.92 40.49
N LEU A 207 -11.06 11.86 40.91
CA LEU A 207 -10.76 10.71 40.05
C LEU A 207 -12.03 10.01 39.57
N LYS A 208 -13.04 9.84 40.44
CA LYS A 208 -14.34 9.32 40.02
C LYS A 208 -14.96 10.19 38.95
N ASN A 209 -14.89 11.51 39.11
CA ASN A 209 -15.46 12.46 38.16
C ASN A 209 -14.74 12.42 36.79
N ILE A 210 -13.41 12.31 36.79
CA ILE A 210 -12.59 12.06 35.59
C ILE A 210 -13.01 10.73 34.95
N ALA A 211 -13.13 9.66 35.74
CA ALA A 211 -13.53 8.35 35.24
C ALA A 211 -14.94 8.38 34.63
N ASP A 212 -15.91 9.05 35.26
CA ASP A 212 -17.27 9.23 34.74
C ASP A 212 -17.24 10.00 33.40
N PHE A 213 -16.38 11.02 33.29
CA PHE A 213 -16.19 11.80 32.06
C PHE A 213 -15.59 10.94 30.94
N PHE A 214 -14.45 10.29 31.19
CA PHE A 214 -13.82 9.39 30.22
C PHE A 214 -14.75 8.25 29.83
N ASN A 215 -15.49 7.67 30.78
CA ASN A 215 -16.45 6.61 30.46
C ASN A 215 -17.57 7.07 29.50
N GLY A 216 -17.90 8.36 29.48
CA GLY A 216 -18.83 8.97 28.52
C GLY A 216 -18.22 9.29 27.15
N LEU A 217 -16.89 9.25 27.01
CA LEU A 217 -16.18 9.38 25.74
C LEU A 217 -16.22 8.05 24.99
N VAL A 218 -17.38 7.78 24.42
CA VAL A 218 -17.66 6.61 23.58
C VAL A 218 -17.88 7.09 22.17
N ASP A 219 -17.27 6.40 21.21
CA ASP A 219 -17.54 6.60 19.80
C ASP A 219 -18.93 6.04 19.50
N GLU A 220 -19.85 6.90 19.08
CA GLU A 220 -21.27 6.56 18.92
C GLU A 220 -21.50 5.53 17.81
N GLU A 221 -20.58 5.43 16.84
CA GLU A 221 -20.64 4.45 15.74
C GLU A 221 -20.13 3.07 16.19
N THR A 222 -19.10 3.04 17.05
CA THR A 222 -18.44 1.80 17.47
C THR A 222 -18.87 1.29 18.84
N GLY A 223 -19.42 2.13 19.71
CA GLY A 223 -19.53 1.82 21.13
C GLY A 223 -18.17 1.59 21.82
N GLU A 224 -17.04 1.76 21.12
CA GLU A 224 -15.71 1.64 21.70
C GLU A 224 -15.34 2.95 22.40
N LYS A 225 -14.53 2.83 23.44
CA LYS A 225 -14.02 3.99 24.17
C LYS A 225 -13.11 4.81 23.26
N ILE A 226 -13.33 6.13 23.24
CA ILE A 226 -12.44 7.08 22.58
C ILE A 226 -11.18 7.20 23.44
N PRO A 227 -9.99 6.98 22.85
CA PRO A 227 -8.75 7.01 23.60
C PRO A 227 -8.36 8.44 23.95
N VAL A 228 -7.80 8.59 25.15
CA VAL A 228 -7.29 9.87 25.66
C VAL A 228 -5.87 9.67 26.19
N VAL A 229 -5.05 10.72 26.10
CA VAL A 229 -3.75 10.76 26.76
C VAL A 229 -3.89 11.57 28.03
N MET A 230 -3.47 11.00 29.15
CA MET A 230 -3.43 11.66 30.45
C MET A 230 -1.98 11.91 30.82
N ARG A 231 -1.57 13.17 30.88
CA ARG A 231 -0.28 13.55 31.45
C ARG A 231 -0.43 13.57 32.96
N TYR A 232 0.46 12.89 33.70
CA TYR A 232 0.53 13.04 35.16
C TYR A 232 0.82 14.50 35.53
N GLY A 233 0.95 14.82 36.83
CA GLY A 233 1.39 16.13 37.30
C GLY A 233 2.70 16.57 36.63
N HIS A 234 2.62 17.18 35.46
CA HIS A 234 3.72 17.60 34.62
C HIS A 234 4.60 18.64 35.33
N GLU A 235 5.84 18.74 34.89
CA GLU A 235 6.84 19.68 35.47
C GLU A 235 7.01 19.52 36.99
N MET A 236 6.91 18.28 37.48
CA MET A 236 6.94 17.94 38.91
C MET A 236 8.29 18.23 39.58
N GLU A 237 9.38 18.33 38.84
CA GLU A 237 10.66 18.78 39.38
C GLU A 237 10.69 20.30 39.61
N GLY A 238 9.70 21.03 39.11
CA GLY A 238 9.50 22.45 39.36
C GLY A 238 8.98 22.77 40.77
N THR A 239 8.87 24.07 41.07
CA THR A 239 8.40 24.57 42.39
C THR A 239 7.13 25.41 42.29
N TRP A 240 6.52 25.49 41.11
CA TRP A 240 5.38 26.35 40.82
C TRP A 240 4.02 25.65 40.98
N PHE A 241 3.98 24.32 40.93
CA PHE A 241 2.79 23.52 41.23
C PHE A 241 2.84 22.89 42.62
N TRP A 242 1.67 22.56 43.18
CA TRP A 242 1.56 21.94 44.51
C TRP A 242 1.99 20.47 44.53
N TRP A 243 2.13 19.83 43.37
CA TRP A 243 2.76 18.50 43.22
C TRP A 243 4.27 18.57 42.96
N GLY A 244 4.85 19.78 42.92
CA GLY A 244 6.26 19.99 42.62
C GLY A 244 7.22 19.57 43.73
N ARG A 245 8.52 19.51 43.44
CA ARG A 245 9.59 19.03 44.33
C ARG A 245 9.66 19.69 45.72
N THR A 246 9.15 20.91 45.85
CA THR A 246 9.09 21.64 47.14
C THR A 246 8.07 21.05 48.11
N TRP A 247 7.13 20.27 47.59
CA TRP A 247 5.92 19.83 48.28
C TRP A 247 5.76 18.32 48.26
N CYS A 248 6.43 17.62 47.34
CA CYS A 248 6.34 16.18 47.16
C CYS A 248 7.73 15.57 46.84
N THR A 249 8.06 14.48 47.52
CA THR A 249 9.27 13.70 47.21
C THR A 249 9.08 12.84 45.94
N PRO A 250 10.16 12.42 45.27
CA PRO A 250 10.05 11.53 44.11
C PRO A 250 9.30 10.21 44.41
N GLU A 251 9.56 9.60 45.58
CA GLU A 251 8.87 8.36 46.02
C GLU A 251 7.35 8.58 46.16
N GLU A 252 6.94 9.67 46.80
CA GLU A 252 5.52 10.03 46.97
C GLU A 252 4.86 10.29 45.63
N PHE A 253 5.53 11.00 44.72
CA PHE A 253 4.97 11.29 43.40
C PHE A 253 4.79 10.01 42.58
N ARG A 254 5.76 9.08 42.62
CA ARG A 254 5.63 7.76 41.98
C ARG A 254 4.45 7.00 42.55
N ALA A 255 4.33 6.92 43.88
CA ALA A 255 3.23 6.24 44.55
C ALA A 255 1.87 6.87 44.17
N PHE A 256 1.81 8.19 44.09
CA PHE A 256 0.63 8.94 43.66
C PHE A 256 0.24 8.63 42.22
N CYS A 257 1.17 8.66 41.27
CA CYS A 257 0.91 8.30 39.88
C CYS A 257 0.41 6.85 39.75
N ARG A 258 1.02 5.91 40.49
CA ARG A 258 0.60 4.51 40.50
C ARG A 258 -0.83 4.35 41.04
N MET A 259 -1.14 5.00 42.17
CA MET A 259 -2.49 4.99 42.75
C MET A 259 -3.53 5.55 41.76
N THR A 260 -3.21 6.66 41.11
CA THR A 260 -4.08 7.29 40.12
C THR A 260 -4.33 6.40 38.91
N ALA A 261 -3.26 5.83 38.33
CA ALA A 261 -3.37 4.96 37.18
C ALA A 261 -4.09 3.65 37.49
N ASP A 262 -3.81 3.02 38.63
CA ASP A 262 -4.49 1.78 39.05
C ASP A 262 -5.99 2.05 39.27
N TYR A 263 -6.36 3.19 39.87
CA TYR A 263 -7.76 3.58 40.01
C TYR A 263 -8.44 3.80 38.66
N LEU A 264 -7.85 4.61 37.79
CA LEU A 264 -8.46 4.97 36.50
C LEU A 264 -8.52 3.79 35.54
N ARG A 265 -7.52 2.92 35.51
CA ARG A 265 -7.57 1.65 34.77
C ARG A 265 -8.69 0.75 35.26
N THR A 266 -8.88 0.66 36.57
CA THR A 266 -9.99 -0.10 37.16
C THR A 266 -11.34 0.52 36.80
N ALA A 267 -11.46 1.85 36.83
CA ALA A 267 -12.72 2.57 36.63
C ALA A 267 -13.12 2.74 35.15
N CYS A 268 -12.15 2.85 34.23
CA CYS A 268 -12.39 3.09 32.80
C CYS A 268 -12.10 1.87 31.91
N GLY A 269 -11.33 0.90 32.42
CA GLY A 269 -10.78 -0.22 31.67
C GLY A 269 -9.41 0.10 31.03
N ASP A 270 -8.62 -0.95 30.78
CA ASP A 270 -7.24 -0.87 30.29
C ASP A 270 -7.09 -0.45 28.80
N GLY A 271 -8.19 -0.17 28.11
CA GLY A 271 -8.21 0.09 26.67
C GLY A 271 -8.48 1.56 26.27
N GLN A 272 -8.56 2.47 27.24
CA GLN A 272 -9.00 3.85 26.99
C GLN A 272 -7.92 4.93 27.25
N ILE A 273 -7.10 4.77 28.28
CA ILE A 273 -6.20 5.83 28.76
C ILE A 273 -4.75 5.45 28.45
N LEU A 274 -4.04 6.36 27.78
CA LEU A 274 -2.57 6.32 27.66
C LEU A 274 -1.97 7.29 28.68
N PHE A 275 -1.00 6.83 29.45
CA PHE A 275 -0.37 7.67 30.49
C PHE A 275 0.94 8.27 30.00
N ALA A 276 1.10 9.57 30.22
CA ALA A 276 2.26 10.34 29.81
C ALA A 276 3.04 10.89 31.01
N TYR A 277 4.36 10.69 31.00
CA TYR A 277 5.32 11.21 31.98
C TYR A 277 6.17 12.31 31.35
N THR A 278 6.03 13.53 31.87
CA THR A 278 6.52 14.76 31.23
C THR A 278 7.07 15.74 32.28
N PRO A 279 8.31 15.56 32.76
CA PRO A 279 9.01 16.59 33.52
C PRO A 279 9.23 17.86 32.67
N ASP A 280 9.64 18.94 33.31
CA ASP A 280 10.19 20.14 32.65
C ASP A 280 11.58 19.81 32.05
N ARG A 281 12.29 20.81 31.53
CA ARG A 281 13.62 20.66 30.93
C ARG A 281 14.75 20.62 31.97
N PHE A 282 14.47 20.66 33.27
CA PHE A 282 15.49 20.97 34.28
C PHE A 282 16.40 19.79 34.65
N TRP A 283 16.08 18.56 34.24
CA TRP A 283 16.92 17.38 34.44
C TRP A 283 18.18 17.38 33.56
N HIS A 284 19.20 16.60 33.93
CA HIS A 284 20.51 16.58 33.23
C HIS A 284 20.80 15.29 32.47
N ASP A 285 20.39 14.14 32.99
CA ASP A 285 20.53 12.82 32.38
C ASP A 285 19.32 11.93 32.72
N LEU A 286 19.35 10.66 32.27
CA LEU A 286 18.27 9.73 32.54
C LEU A 286 18.20 9.29 34.02
N GLY A 287 19.36 9.15 34.69
CA GLY A 287 19.45 8.51 36.00
C GLY A 287 18.99 7.04 36.01
N ASN A 288 18.78 6.52 37.21
CA ASN A 288 18.17 5.23 37.49
C ASN A 288 16.79 5.41 38.14
N GLU A 289 15.92 4.41 37.97
CA GLU A 289 14.66 4.36 38.70
C GLU A 289 14.94 4.27 40.21
N GLY A 290 14.36 5.19 40.99
CA GLY A 290 14.59 5.26 42.43
C GLY A 290 15.54 6.39 42.85
N ASP A 291 16.25 7.02 41.91
CA ASP A 291 17.06 8.20 42.19
C ASP A 291 16.22 9.32 42.84
N THR A 292 16.86 10.11 43.70
CA THR A 292 16.25 11.27 44.38
C THR A 292 16.79 12.62 43.87
N GLU A 293 17.73 12.59 42.92
CA GLU A 293 18.39 13.76 42.36
C GLU A 293 17.76 14.20 41.03
N ASN A 294 18.23 15.30 40.44
CA ASN A 294 17.67 16.00 39.27
C ASN A 294 17.84 15.24 37.93
N THR A 295 17.41 13.98 37.90
CA THR A 295 17.46 13.05 36.77
C THR A 295 16.08 12.84 36.16
N TYR A 296 16.01 12.41 34.90
CA TYR A 296 14.73 12.16 34.22
C TYR A 296 13.90 11.09 34.92
N LEU A 297 14.53 10.04 35.47
CA LEU A 297 13.82 8.89 36.06
C LEU A 297 13.50 9.04 37.55
N ALA A 298 13.91 10.14 38.20
CA ALA A 298 13.62 10.37 39.61
C ALA A 298 12.12 10.29 39.91
N TYR A 299 11.27 10.93 39.11
CA TYR A 299 9.81 10.92 39.31
C TYR A 299 9.09 9.85 38.49
N TYR A 300 9.83 8.99 37.77
CA TYR A 300 9.25 8.01 36.86
C TYR A 300 8.49 6.89 37.60
N PRO A 301 7.18 6.72 37.39
CA PRO A 301 6.39 5.76 38.17
C PRO A 301 6.65 4.29 37.78
N GLY A 302 7.43 4.04 36.73
CA GLY A 302 7.81 2.71 36.25
C GLY A 302 7.09 2.35 34.94
N ASP A 303 7.64 1.35 34.23
CA ASP A 303 7.23 1.02 32.86
C ASP A 303 5.76 0.65 32.72
N LYS A 304 5.17 0.02 33.74
CA LYS A 304 3.75 -0.35 33.79
C LYS A 304 2.82 0.87 33.76
N TYR A 305 3.31 2.03 34.18
CA TYR A 305 2.49 3.21 34.45
C TYR A 305 2.67 4.33 33.41
N VAL A 306 3.48 4.10 32.38
CA VAL A 306 3.79 5.13 31.37
C VAL A 306 3.83 4.53 29.97
N ASP A 307 3.03 5.07 29.07
CA ASP A 307 2.99 4.72 27.65
C ASP A 307 3.79 5.73 26.80
N ILE A 308 3.78 7.00 27.22
CA ILE A 308 4.41 8.13 26.52
C ILE A 308 5.38 8.84 27.47
N VAL A 309 6.60 9.06 27.01
CA VAL A 309 7.63 9.83 27.70
C VAL A 309 7.90 11.12 26.94
N GLY A 310 8.03 12.23 27.64
CA GLY A 310 8.38 13.51 27.05
C GLY A 310 8.96 14.47 28.07
N PHE A 311 9.12 15.71 27.68
CA PHE A 311 9.38 16.82 28.59
C PHE A 311 8.89 18.13 27.98
N ASP A 312 8.81 19.15 28.83
CA ASP A 312 8.34 20.47 28.46
C ASP A 312 9.53 21.43 28.36
N ASP A 313 9.62 22.21 27.27
CA ASP A 313 10.75 23.11 27.04
C ASP A 313 10.36 24.40 26.29
N TYR A 314 10.17 25.47 27.04
CA TYR A 314 9.94 26.83 26.52
C TYR A 314 11.23 27.65 26.37
N SER A 315 12.41 27.02 26.43
CA SER A 315 13.70 27.68 26.21
C SER A 315 14.16 27.71 24.75
N ILE A 316 13.41 27.03 23.89
CA ILE A 316 13.65 27.00 22.45
C ILE A 316 13.40 28.40 21.86
N ALA A 317 14.43 28.97 21.22
CA ALA A 317 14.35 30.18 20.40
C ALA A 317 13.57 31.35 21.04
N ARG A 318 13.89 31.68 22.30
CA ARG A 318 13.29 32.83 23.00
C ARG A 318 13.69 34.15 22.35
N GLY A 319 12.76 35.10 22.23
CA GLY A 319 13.06 36.41 21.62
C GLY A 319 13.97 37.33 22.43
N ARG A 320 14.17 37.02 23.71
CA ARG A 320 15.18 37.69 24.55
C ARG A 320 16.59 37.11 24.40
N ASP A 321 16.73 35.93 23.80
CA ASP A 321 17.99 35.22 23.69
C ASP A 321 18.68 35.62 22.37
N ASN A 322 19.99 35.87 22.43
CA ASN A 322 20.81 36.05 21.22
C ASN A 322 21.02 34.70 20.51
N ASP A 323 21.47 34.74 19.25
CA ASP A 323 21.59 33.52 18.42
C ASP A 323 22.48 32.45 19.05
N ALA A 324 23.57 32.85 19.71
CA ALA A 324 24.45 31.91 20.42
C ALA A 324 23.71 31.18 21.55
N LYS A 325 22.88 31.89 22.33
CA LYS A 325 22.09 31.28 23.41
C LYS A 325 20.96 30.40 22.87
N VAL A 326 20.34 30.80 21.75
CA VAL A 326 19.34 29.97 21.06
C VAL A 326 19.94 28.65 20.59
N GLU A 327 21.13 28.68 19.98
CA GLU A 327 21.85 27.47 19.56
C GLU A 327 22.24 26.58 20.76
N GLU A 328 22.68 27.18 21.87
CA GLU A 328 22.96 26.43 23.10
C GLU A 328 21.71 25.68 23.61
N ASN A 329 20.57 26.37 23.71
CA ASN A 329 19.30 25.77 24.16
C ASN A 329 18.80 24.69 23.16
N LEU A 330 18.94 24.92 21.85
CA LEU A 330 18.59 23.95 20.82
C LEU A 330 19.42 22.67 20.98
N ASN A 331 20.74 22.80 21.14
CA ASN A 331 21.62 21.63 21.26
C ASN A 331 21.32 20.83 22.52
N GLU A 332 21.00 21.50 23.62
CA GLU A 332 20.59 20.84 24.86
C GLU A 332 19.24 20.13 24.70
N THR A 333 18.28 20.75 24.01
CA THR A 333 16.98 20.12 23.70
C THR A 333 17.17 18.87 22.84
N VAL A 334 17.98 18.95 21.78
CA VAL A 334 18.29 17.81 20.90
C VAL A 334 18.97 16.69 21.67
N ARG A 335 19.94 17.02 22.54
CA ARG A 335 20.62 16.03 23.40
C ARG A 335 19.61 15.27 24.27
N LYS A 336 18.68 16.00 24.90
CA LYS A 336 17.63 15.43 25.74
C LYS A 336 16.63 14.60 24.96
N LEU A 337 16.19 15.08 23.79
CA LEU A 337 15.30 14.33 22.91
C LEU A 337 15.92 13.02 22.43
N ARG A 338 17.23 12.97 22.16
CA ARG A 338 17.96 11.73 21.84
C ARG A 338 17.94 10.72 23.00
N LEU A 339 18.13 11.20 24.23
CA LEU A 339 18.07 10.36 25.42
C LEU A 339 16.68 9.74 25.59
N ILE A 340 15.61 10.54 25.55
CA ILE A 340 14.25 10.01 25.68
C ILE A 340 13.83 9.16 24.47
N SER A 341 14.33 9.46 23.26
CA SER A 341 14.05 8.67 22.06
C SER A 341 14.65 7.27 22.17
N SER A 342 15.88 7.18 22.66
CA SER A 342 16.56 5.91 22.93
C SER A 342 15.84 5.13 24.04
N PHE A 343 15.52 5.81 25.14
CA PHE A 343 14.75 5.23 26.25
C PHE A 343 13.39 4.69 25.79
N ALA A 344 12.65 5.46 25.00
CA ALA A 344 11.35 5.07 24.48
C ALA A 344 11.46 3.85 23.57
N LYS A 345 12.46 3.83 22.67
CA LYS A 345 12.69 2.71 21.74
C LYS A 345 13.04 1.43 22.48
N GLU A 346 13.94 1.48 23.46
CA GLU A 346 14.36 0.31 24.23
C GLU A 346 13.23 -0.31 25.05
N ARG A 347 12.30 0.51 25.55
CA ARG A 347 11.21 0.07 26.43
C ARG A 347 9.86 -0.02 25.73
N GLY A 348 9.83 0.10 24.41
CA GLY A 348 8.60 0.03 23.62
C GLY A 348 7.57 1.10 24.00
N LYS A 349 8.01 2.34 24.23
CA LYS A 349 7.20 3.53 24.55
C LYS A 349 7.22 4.52 23.39
N VAL A 350 6.54 5.64 23.56
CA VAL A 350 6.53 6.76 22.62
C VAL A 350 7.28 7.95 23.22
N ALA A 351 8.19 8.57 22.46
CA ALA A 351 8.79 9.84 22.83
C ALA A 351 8.01 11.03 22.23
N ALA A 352 7.93 12.15 22.96
CA ALA A 352 7.30 13.38 22.48
C ALA A 352 7.94 14.63 23.11
N LEU A 353 7.87 15.77 22.43
CA LEU A 353 8.14 17.09 23.02
C LEU A 353 6.79 17.65 23.46
N THR A 354 6.46 17.47 24.74
CA THR A 354 5.06 17.48 25.20
C THR A 354 4.47 18.85 25.41
N GLU A 355 5.30 19.88 25.59
CA GLU A 355 4.98 21.30 25.48
C GLU A 355 6.21 22.10 25.07
N THR A 356 6.01 23.09 24.19
CA THR A 356 7.02 24.10 23.86
C THR A 356 6.38 25.41 23.37
N GLY A 357 7.19 26.46 23.22
CA GLY A 357 6.81 27.76 22.68
C GLY A 357 7.95 28.77 22.73
N GLY A 358 7.98 29.70 21.78
CA GLY A 358 8.97 30.78 21.71
C GLY A 358 8.68 31.92 22.70
N GLU A 359 9.12 31.79 23.94
CA GLU A 359 8.98 32.85 24.96
C GLU A 359 9.55 34.19 24.41
N ASN A 360 8.74 35.25 24.39
CA ASN A 360 9.12 36.59 23.86
C ASN A 360 9.41 36.69 22.35
N LYS A 361 8.89 35.78 21.50
CA LYS A 361 8.72 35.89 20.03
C LYS A 361 9.97 36.19 19.19
N ARG A 362 10.47 35.17 18.45
CA ARG A 362 11.36 35.33 17.29
C ARG A 362 10.63 34.95 16.00
N ASP A 363 11.00 35.59 14.89
CA ASP A 363 10.40 35.32 13.58
C ASP A 363 10.82 33.96 12.97
N ASP A 364 11.91 33.37 13.47
CA ASP A 364 12.54 32.15 12.98
C ASP A 364 12.33 30.93 13.91
N PHE A 365 11.38 31.01 14.85
CA PHE A 365 11.09 29.95 15.81
C PHE A 365 10.84 28.58 15.14
N TRP A 366 10.09 28.54 14.03
CA TRP A 366 9.73 27.28 13.38
C TRP A 366 10.91 26.62 12.65
N VAL A 367 11.89 27.42 12.22
CA VAL A 367 13.18 26.90 11.74
C VAL A 367 13.89 26.09 12.83
N TYR A 368 13.97 26.64 14.04
CA TYR A 368 14.61 25.96 15.17
C TYR A 368 13.83 24.73 15.62
N LEU A 369 12.50 24.83 15.68
CA LEU A 369 11.66 23.69 16.02
C LEU A 369 11.83 22.54 15.00
N HIS A 370 11.83 22.84 13.71
CA HIS A 370 12.10 21.85 12.67
C HIS A 370 13.48 21.19 12.83
N ARG A 371 14.53 21.99 13.09
CA ARG A 371 15.88 21.46 13.32
C ARG A 371 15.96 20.52 14.52
N ILE A 372 15.21 20.81 15.58
CA ILE A 372 15.13 19.96 16.77
C ILE A 372 14.44 18.63 16.42
N MET A 373 13.28 18.69 15.78
CA MET A 373 12.45 17.52 15.49
C MET A 373 13.06 16.60 14.42
N THR A 374 13.90 17.15 13.53
CA THR A 374 14.61 16.41 12.46
C THR A 374 16.07 16.10 12.79
N ALA A 375 16.54 16.44 13.99
CA ALA A 375 17.91 16.13 14.40
C ALA A 375 18.13 14.61 14.42
N GLU A 376 19.30 14.18 13.91
CA GLU A 376 19.68 12.77 13.90
C GLU A 376 19.55 12.16 15.32
N GLY A 377 18.88 11.01 15.44
CA GLY A 377 18.65 10.32 16.71
C GLY A 377 17.48 10.85 17.55
N VAL A 378 16.78 11.90 17.08
CA VAL A 378 15.49 12.32 17.64
C VAL A 378 14.36 11.56 16.92
N HIS A 379 13.53 10.87 17.70
CA HIS A 379 12.40 10.06 17.24
C HIS A 379 11.17 10.36 18.09
N CYS A 380 10.58 11.54 17.89
CA CYS A 380 9.37 11.97 18.59
C CYS A 380 8.13 11.73 17.74
N ALA A 381 7.05 11.24 18.35
CA ALA A 381 5.79 11.00 17.65
C ALA A 381 4.96 12.29 17.48
N PHE A 382 5.10 13.25 18.39
CA PHE A 382 4.43 14.53 18.31
C PHE A 382 5.17 15.62 19.09
N VAL A 383 4.85 16.87 18.73
CA VAL A 383 5.26 18.08 19.44
C VAL A 383 4.05 18.98 19.67
N ASP A 384 3.88 19.48 20.89
CA ASP A 384 2.81 20.43 21.22
C ASP A 384 3.35 21.84 21.43
N THR A 385 2.61 22.82 20.91
CA THR A 385 2.98 24.23 20.96
C THR A 385 1.88 25.04 21.67
N TRP A 386 2.22 25.81 22.72
CA TRP A 386 1.24 26.53 23.57
C TRP A 386 1.00 27.98 23.12
N SER A 387 -0.13 28.58 23.53
CA SER A 387 -0.79 29.78 22.94
C SER A 387 -0.05 31.15 23.04
N ASP A 388 -0.74 32.19 22.53
CA ASP A 388 -0.36 33.60 22.27
C ASP A 388 0.65 34.28 23.22
N ARG A 389 0.60 33.96 24.52
CA ARG A 389 1.48 34.50 25.57
C ARG A 389 2.91 33.96 25.47
N TYR A 390 3.09 32.79 24.88
CA TYR A 390 4.37 32.11 24.63
C TYR A 390 4.72 32.05 23.14
N GLY A 391 4.11 32.91 22.33
CA GLY A 391 4.68 33.34 21.05
C GLY A 391 4.52 32.41 19.85
N THR A 392 3.62 31.42 19.88
CA THR A 392 3.41 30.51 18.74
C THR A 392 2.64 31.18 17.60
N ILE A 393 1.59 31.96 17.90
CA ILE A 393 0.82 32.71 16.88
C ILE A 393 1.72 33.72 16.16
N PRO A 394 1.70 33.76 14.80
CA PRO A 394 2.46 34.72 14.04
C PRO A 394 2.22 36.14 14.50
N ALA A 395 3.30 36.84 14.86
CA ALA A 395 3.25 38.22 15.30
C ALA A 395 3.67 39.20 14.21
N THR A 396 4.36 38.69 13.18
CA THR A 396 4.86 39.41 12.02
C THR A 396 4.57 38.61 10.74
N PRO A 397 4.51 39.26 9.57
CA PRO A 397 4.44 38.55 8.29
C PRO A 397 5.59 37.55 8.06
N ALA A 398 6.76 37.77 8.67
CA ALA A 398 7.89 36.86 8.59
C ALA A 398 7.65 35.57 9.37
N SER A 399 7.17 35.69 10.63
CA SER A 399 6.78 34.53 11.44
C SER A 399 5.63 33.73 10.83
N GLU A 400 4.68 34.40 10.14
CA GLU A 400 3.58 33.74 9.43
C GLU A 400 4.07 32.90 8.25
N LYS A 401 5.03 33.45 7.50
CA LYS A 401 5.66 32.75 6.38
C LYS A 401 6.47 31.54 6.86
N ASP A 402 7.22 31.68 7.95
CA ASP A 402 8.02 30.59 8.54
C ASP A 402 7.13 29.43 8.99
N GLU A 403 6.01 29.75 9.66
CA GLU A 403 5.05 28.76 10.10
C GLU A 403 4.33 28.04 8.95
N LEU A 404 3.92 28.79 7.92
CA LEU A 404 3.33 28.18 6.73
C LEU A 404 4.34 27.27 6.03
N ALA A 405 5.62 27.63 6.02
CA ALA A 405 6.68 26.77 5.49
C ALA A 405 6.83 25.50 6.35
N PHE A 406 6.81 25.61 7.68
CA PHE A 406 6.85 24.47 8.60
C PHE A 406 5.68 23.50 8.38
N SER A 407 4.44 23.99 8.31
CA SER A 407 3.23 23.15 8.15
C SER A 407 3.10 22.45 6.79
N ARG A 408 3.90 22.88 5.79
CA ARG A 408 3.96 22.29 4.45
C ARG A 408 5.04 21.22 4.31
N ARG A 409 5.88 21.03 5.31
CA ARG A 409 6.92 20.00 5.29
C ARG A 409 6.30 18.60 5.32
N PRO A 410 6.82 17.64 4.53
CA PRO A 410 6.24 16.29 4.45
C PRO A 410 6.33 15.51 5.77
N GLU A 411 7.29 15.85 6.65
CA GLU A 411 7.51 15.20 7.94
C GLU A 411 6.49 15.66 9.01
N VAL A 412 5.81 16.80 8.79
CA VAL A 412 4.84 17.40 9.71
C VAL A 412 3.44 16.86 9.42
N LEU A 413 2.95 15.98 10.29
CA LEU A 413 1.64 15.35 10.13
C LEU A 413 0.53 16.23 10.71
N MET A 414 -0.39 16.60 9.81
CA MET A 414 -1.65 17.31 10.10
C MET A 414 -2.83 16.49 9.58
N ALA A 415 -4.06 16.87 9.89
CA ALA A 415 -5.25 16.10 9.57
C ALA A 415 -5.50 15.98 8.05
N THR A 416 -5.48 14.73 7.57
CA THR A 416 -5.94 14.24 6.26
C THR A 416 -6.75 12.96 6.51
N PRO A 417 -7.48 12.41 5.52
CA PRO A 417 -8.19 11.14 5.69
C PRO A 417 -7.30 9.98 6.15
N GLU A 418 -5.99 10.04 5.87
CA GLU A 418 -5.03 8.97 6.16
C GLU A 418 -4.31 9.15 7.51
N THR A 419 -4.24 10.36 8.08
CA THR A 419 -3.42 10.66 9.28
C THR A 419 -4.16 10.48 10.62
N GLY A 420 -5.48 10.30 10.60
CA GLY A 420 -6.31 10.06 11.79
C GLY A 420 -6.02 8.73 12.51
N PHE A 421 -6.28 8.70 13.82
CA PHE A 421 -6.19 7.51 14.67
C PHE A 421 -7.48 6.69 14.74
N ARG A 422 -8.64 7.31 14.45
CA ARG A 422 -9.91 6.59 14.37
C ARG A 422 -9.96 5.76 13.11
N VAL A 423 -10.14 4.47 13.29
CA VAL A 423 -10.59 3.58 12.24
C VAL A 423 -12.12 3.71 12.19
N SER A 424 -12.67 4.30 11.13
CA SER A 424 -14.13 4.44 11.01
C SER A 424 -14.81 3.07 11.08
N ARG A 425 -15.91 2.94 11.83
CA ARG A 425 -16.78 1.77 11.75
C ARG A 425 -17.77 1.97 10.61
N LYS A 426 -17.25 1.91 9.39
CA LYS A 426 -18.01 1.11 8.45
C LYS A 426 -18.01 -0.32 9.00
N SER A 427 -19.20 -0.86 9.26
CA SER A 427 -19.55 -1.94 10.16
C SER A 427 -18.58 -3.11 10.28
N SER A 428 -18.72 -3.75 11.44
CA SER A 428 -18.01 -4.90 12.00
C SER A 428 -18.00 -6.19 11.15
N ALA A 429 -17.88 -6.13 9.82
CA ALA A 429 -17.61 -7.29 8.98
C ALA A 429 -16.11 -7.50 8.66
N ALA A 430 -15.23 -6.53 8.94
CA ALA A 430 -13.77 -6.69 8.82
C ALA A 430 -13.13 -7.19 10.14
N LYS A 431 -13.53 -8.38 10.59
CA LYS A 431 -12.87 -9.13 11.68
C LYS A 431 -12.19 -10.41 11.20
N ASP A 432 -11.88 -10.50 9.92
CA ASP A 432 -10.80 -11.36 9.47
C ASP A 432 -9.79 -10.48 8.72
N GLY A 433 -8.51 -10.78 8.81
CA GLY A 433 -7.51 -10.13 7.98
C GLY A 433 -7.58 -10.56 6.51
N ARG A 434 -8.76 -10.81 5.90
CA ARG A 434 -8.85 -11.21 4.49
C ARG A 434 -8.90 -9.98 3.59
N SER A 435 -8.02 -10.00 2.60
CA SER A 435 -8.11 -9.26 1.32
C SER A 435 -9.54 -9.35 0.73
N PRO A 436 -10.01 -8.42 -0.13
CA PRO A 436 -11.29 -8.58 -0.81
C PRO A 436 -11.30 -9.86 -1.66
N ASP A 437 -12.49 -10.41 -1.92
CA ASP A 437 -12.63 -11.51 -2.88
C ASP A 437 -12.32 -11.02 -4.28
N VAL A 438 -11.54 -11.82 -5.01
CA VAL A 438 -11.06 -11.48 -6.35
C VAL A 438 -11.82 -12.38 -7.31
N MET A 439 -12.85 -11.80 -7.91
CA MET A 439 -13.73 -12.46 -8.86
C MET A 439 -13.33 -12.08 -10.27
N VAL A 440 -13.11 -13.07 -11.13
CA VAL A 440 -12.76 -12.84 -12.53
C VAL A 440 -13.85 -13.42 -13.43
N VAL A 441 -14.23 -12.66 -14.46
CA VAL A 441 -15.16 -13.12 -15.49
C VAL A 441 -14.50 -14.24 -16.30
N TYR A 442 -15.21 -15.37 -16.44
CA TYR A 442 -14.78 -16.55 -17.18
C TYR A 442 -15.71 -16.78 -18.37
N TYR A 443 -15.13 -16.78 -19.56
CA TYR A 443 -15.81 -16.98 -20.82
C TYR A 443 -15.76 -18.46 -21.24
N PRO A 444 -16.90 -19.17 -21.35
CA PRO A 444 -16.93 -20.63 -21.46
C PRO A 444 -16.69 -21.19 -22.86
N HIS A 445 -16.32 -20.38 -23.87
CA HIS A 445 -16.33 -20.80 -25.27
C HIS A 445 -15.11 -21.58 -25.77
N TRP A 446 -14.10 -21.81 -24.93
CA TRP A 446 -12.81 -22.38 -25.37
C TRP A 446 -12.81 -23.89 -25.55
N HIS A 447 -13.83 -24.40 -26.22
CA HIS A 447 -14.01 -25.82 -26.57
C HIS A 447 -15.04 -25.94 -27.70
N ARG A 448 -15.15 -27.13 -28.30
CA ARG A 448 -16.23 -27.44 -29.25
C ARG A 448 -17.48 -27.86 -28.50
N TYR A 449 -18.62 -27.23 -28.81
CA TYR A 449 -19.92 -27.50 -28.17
C TYR A 449 -21.02 -27.68 -29.25
N PRO A 450 -22.10 -28.46 -28.97
CA PRO A 450 -23.09 -28.87 -29.97
C PRO A 450 -23.73 -27.73 -30.77
N LYS A 451 -24.23 -26.69 -30.08
CA LYS A 451 -24.84 -25.54 -30.77
C LYS A 451 -23.86 -24.81 -31.70
N GLY A 452 -22.56 -24.85 -31.43
CA GLY A 452 -21.55 -24.25 -32.30
C GLY A 452 -21.44 -24.98 -33.65
N ASP A 453 -21.56 -26.31 -33.62
CA ASP A 453 -21.62 -27.12 -34.84
C ASP A 453 -22.88 -26.81 -35.65
N GLU A 454 -24.03 -26.60 -34.99
CA GLU A 454 -25.28 -26.19 -35.63
C GLU A 454 -25.17 -24.80 -36.27
N TRP A 455 -24.55 -23.83 -35.57
CA TRP A 455 -24.50 -22.44 -36.04
C TRP A 455 -23.51 -22.22 -37.18
N PHE A 456 -22.33 -22.85 -37.10
CA PHE A 456 -21.19 -22.56 -37.97
C PHE A 456 -20.78 -23.74 -38.86
N GLY A 457 -21.28 -24.95 -38.58
CA GLY A 457 -20.88 -26.19 -39.24
C GLY A 457 -19.68 -26.85 -38.57
N ALA A 458 -19.77 -28.16 -38.33
CA ALA A 458 -18.79 -28.96 -37.58
C ALA A 458 -17.33 -28.80 -38.04
N GLU A 459 -17.07 -28.71 -39.35
CA GLU A 459 -15.70 -28.55 -39.86
C GLU A 459 -15.15 -27.14 -39.61
N LYS A 460 -16.00 -26.10 -39.73
CA LYS A 460 -15.58 -24.70 -39.50
C LYS A 460 -15.41 -24.41 -38.01
N TRP A 461 -16.18 -25.10 -37.15
CA TRP A 461 -16.15 -24.93 -35.70
C TRP A 461 -15.35 -26.02 -34.95
N LYS A 462 -14.55 -26.82 -35.67
CA LYS A 462 -13.82 -27.97 -35.09
C LYS A 462 -12.90 -27.61 -33.92
N GLU A 463 -12.34 -26.41 -33.92
CA GLU A 463 -11.48 -25.86 -32.86
C GLU A 463 -12.21 -24.85 -31.97
N GLY A 464 -13.52 -24.67 -32.17
CA GLY A 464 -14.28 -23.59 -31.57
C GLY A 464 -13.68 -22.21 -31.89
N GLU A 465 -13.76 -21.32 -30.92
CA GLU A 465 -13.29 -19.94 -31.07
C GLU A 465 -11.75 -19.82 -31.16
N TRP A 466 -11.01 -20.87 -30.76
CA TRP A 466 -9.54 -20.90 -30.88
C TRP A 466 -9.04 -20.74 -32.32
N ALA A 467 -9.86 -21.08 -33.32
CA ALA A 467 -9.53 -20.88 -34.73
C ALA A 467 -9.17 -19.41 -35.04
N PHE A 468 -9.82 -18.45 -34.39
CA PHE A 468 -9.57 -17.02 -34.60
C PHE A 468 -8.26 -16.54 -33.96
N VAL A 469 -7.90 -17.10 -32.80
CA VAL A 469 -6.64 -16.80 -32.11
C VAL A 469 -5.45 -17.44 -32.81
N LYS A 470 -5.62 -18.62 -33.41
CA LYS A 470 -4.56 -19.33 -34.16
C LYS A 470 -4.29 -18.75 -35.55
N THR A 471 -5.22 -17.95 -36.08
CA THR A 471 -5.08 -17.31 -37.39
C THR A 471 -5.17 -15.77 -37.31
N PRO A 472 -4.37 -15.13 -36.44
CA PRO A 472 -4.45 -13.69 -36.26
C PRO A 472 -3.92 -12.96 -37.50
N LYS A 473 -4.46 -11.78 -37.79
CA LYS A 473 -3.82 -10.81 -38.68
C LYS A 473 -3.65 -9.48 -37.95
N THR A 474 -2.41 -9.00 -37.93
CA THR A 474 -2.06 -7.68 -37.42
C THR A 474 -2.74 -6.59 -38.25
N ARG A 475 -3.45 -5.67 -37.59
CA ARG A 475 -4.13 -4.52 -38.21
C ARG A 475 -3.42 -3.20 -37.97
N PHE A 476 -2.69 -3.07 -36.87
CA PHE A 476 -1.98 -1.86 -36.51
C PHE A 476 -0.63 -2.18 -35.84
N LYS A 477 0.28 -1.21 -35.88
CA LYS A 477 1.62 -1.32 -35.28
C LYS A 477 1.52 -1.54 -33.77
N GLY A 478 2.31 -2.46 -33.22
CA GLY A 478 2.30 -2.77 -31.79
C GLY A 478 1.14 -3.68 -31.32
N GLN A 479 0.24 -4.11 -32.21
CA GLN A 479 -0.85 -5.03 -31.84
C GLN A 479 -0.32 -6.35 -31.26
N ILE A 480 -0.99 -6.84 -30.22
CA ILE A 480 -0.60 -8.07 -29.54
C ILE A 480 -1.50 -9.21 -29.99
N ASN A 481 -0.94 -10.06 -30.84
CA ASN A 481 -1.58 -11.33 -31.20
C ASN A 481 -1.32 -12.35 -30.09
N PHE A 482 -2.34 -12.65 -29.31
CA PHE A 482 -2.24 -13.55 -28.18
C PHE A 482 -1.74 -14.94 -28.61
N LYS A 483 -0.65 -15.40 -27.98
CA LYS A 483 -0.13 -16.76 -28.14
C LYS A 483 0.17 -17.32 -26.75
N PRO A 484 -0.69 -18.23 -26.23
CA PRO A 484 -0.58 -18.70 -24.86
C PRO A 484 0.67 -19.56 -24.65
N LEU A 485 1.38 -19.31 -23.55
CA LEU A 485 2.52 -20.14 -23.13
C LEU A 485 2.09 -21.52 -22.62
N ALA A 486 0.88 -21.64 -22.07
CA ALA A 486 0.30 -22.90 -21.61
C ALA A 486 -0.33 -23.73 -22.75
N GLY A 487 -0.26 -23.25 -23.99
CA GLY A 487 -0.98 -23.84 -25.11
C GLY A 487 -2.46 -23.43 -25.14
N TYR A 488 -3.20 -24.01 -26.09
CA TYR A 488 -4.60 -23.69 -26.36
C TYR A 488 -5.50 -24.57 -25.48
N LEU A 489 -5.74 -24.12 -24.24
CA LEU A 489 -6.48 -24.86 -23.23
C LEU A 489 -7.94 -25.09 -23.64
N ASN A 490 -8.43 -26.32 -23.43
CA ASN A 490 -9.81 -26.71 -23.71
C ASN A 490 -10.65 -26.58 -22.43
N GLY A 491 -11.62 -25.67 -22.40
CA GLY A 491 -12.44 -25.40 -21.22
C GLY A 491 -13.33 -26.58 -20.77
N ALA A 492 -13.62 -27.55 -21.64
CA ALA A 492 -14.36 -28.76 -21.29
C ALA A 492 -13.44 -29.93 -20.84
N ASP A 493 -12.12 -29.74 -20.92
CA ASP A 493 -11.12 -30.72 -20.47
C ASP A 493 -10.70 -30.41 -19.02
N PRO A 494 -10.98 -31.31 -18.05
CA PRO A 494 -10.65 -31.06 -16.67
C PRO A 494 -9.15 -30.87 -16.41
N GLU A 495 -8.24 -31.49 -17.17
CA GLU A 495 -6.79 -31.29 -16.96
C GLU A 495 -6.33 -29.90 -17.40
N HIS A 496 -6.98 -29.33 -18.42
CA HIS A 496 -6.74 -27.96 -18.83
C HIS A 496 -7.35 -26.96 -17.84
N VAL A 497 -8.57 -27.21 -17.35
CA VAL A 497 -9.16 -26.37 -16.30
C VAL A 497 -8.37 -26.45 -14.99
N GLU A 498 -7.78 -27.60 -14.66
CA GLU A 498 -6.82 -27.72 -13.55
C GLU A 498 -5.63 -26.74 -13.70
N THR A 499 -5.14 -26.57 -14.92
CA THR A 499 -4.08 -25.61 -15.25
C THR A 499 -4.56 -24.18 -15.01
N GLU A 500 -5.77 -23.85 -15.47
CA GLU A 500 -6.36 -22.52 -15.26
C GLU A 500 -6.58 -22.20 -13.79
N ILE A 501 -7.16 -23.13 -13.03
CA ILE A 501 -7.38 -23.02 -11.58
C ILE A 501 -6.04 -22.82 -10.87
N ALA A 502 -5.00 -23.58 -11.23
CA ALA A 502 -3.69 -23.46 -10.61
C ALA A 502 -3.08 -22.07 -10.86
N LEU A 503 -3.14 -21.56 -12.09
CA LEU A 503 -2.62 -20.24 -12.42
C LEU A 503 -3.40 -19.12 -11.72
N ALA A 504 -4.74 -19.17 -11.76
CA ALA A 504 -5.61 -18.18 -11.15
C ALA A 504 -5.47 -18.14 -9.63
N SER A 505 -5.59 -19.29 -8.96
CA SER A 505 -5.48 -19.38 -7.49
C SER A 505 -4.12 -18.93 -6.97
N ASN A 506 -3.02 -19.29 -7.66
CA ASN A 506 -1.68 -18.85 -7.29
C ASN A 506 -1.48 -17.33 -7.48
N ALA A 507 -2.22 -16.69 -8.40
CA ALA A 507 -2.19 -15.25 -8.62
C ALA A 507 -3.10 -14.47 -7.65
N GLY A 508 -3.85 -15.17 -6.79
CA GLY A 508 -4.73 -14.56 -5.80
C GLY A 508 -6.19 -14.39 -6.23
N ILE A 509 -6.56 -14.91 -7.40
CA ILE A 509 -7.97 -15.04 -7.83
C ILE A 509 -8.59 -16.21 -7.05
N ASN A 510 -9.82 -16.04 -6.57
CA ASN A 510 -10.50 -17.09 -5.82
C ASN A 510 -11.94 -17.36 -6.26
N VAL A 511 -12.46 -16.60 -7.21
CA VAL A 511 -13.78 -16.86 -7.80
C VAL A 511 -13.75 -16.74 -9.32
N PHE A 512 -14.19 -17.78 -10.03
CA PHE A 512 -14.57 -17.69 -11.43
C PHE A 512 -16.06 -17.37 -11.55
N LEU A 513 -16.39 -16.25 -12.17
CA LEU A 513 -17.75 -15.91 -12.53
C LEU A 513 -17.98 -16.36 -13.97
N TYR A 514 -18.66 -17.48 -14.15
CA TYR A 514 -18.94 -18.02 -15.47
C TYR A 514 -20.08 -17.24 -16.13
N ASP A 515 -19.82 -16.75 -17.34
CA ASP A 515 -20.90 -16.43 -18.28
C ASP A 515 -21.75 -17.68 -18.48
N TYR A 516 -23.06 -17.57 -18.24
CA TYR A 516 -23.98 -18.68 -18.30
C TYR A 516 -25.11 -18.38 -19.27
N TYR A 517 -25.22 -19.24 -20.29
CA TYR A 517 -26.15 -19.09 -21.40
C TYR A 517 -27.31 -20.07 -21.24
N TRP A 518 -28.50 -19.50 -21.05
CA TRP A 518 -29.76 -20.20 -20.84
C TRP A 518 -30.85 -19.54 -21.68
N TYR A 519 -31.54 -20.35 -22.47
CA TYR A 519 -32.49 -19.94 -23.50
C TYR A 519 -33.66 -20.93 -23.59
N ASN A 520 -34.82 -20.55 -23.05
CA ASN A 520 -36.10 -21.26 -23.13
C ASN A 520 -36.01 -22.71 -22.63
N GLY A 521 -35.32 -22.93 -21.51
CA GLY A 521 -35.08 -24.27 -20.95
C GLY A 521 -33.89 -25.00 -21.55
N GLU A 522 -33.24 -24.46 -22.59
CA GLU A 522 -32.01 -25.00 -23.16
C GLU A 522 -30.78 -24.26 -22.61
N LYS A 523 -29.74 -25.02 -22.25
CA LYS A 523 -28.42 -24.50 -21.90
C LYS A 523 -27.44 -24.68 -23.05
N THR A 524 -26.38 -23.87 -23.07
CA THR A 524 -25.30 -24.04 -24.04
C THR A 524 -23.96 -23.56 -23.47
N GLN A 525 -22.85 -24.19 -23.89
CA GLN A 525 -21.50 -23.97 -23.37
C GLN A 525 -21.32 -24.36 -21.89
N GLU A 526 -22.28 -25.06 -21.30
CA GLU A 526 -22.22 -25.55 -19.93
C GLU A 526 -21.07 -26.55 -19.70
N GLU A 527 -20.54 -27.15 -20.76
CA GLU A 527 -19.49 -28.15 -20.66
C GLU A 527 -18.24 -27.61 -19.98
N ALA A 528 -17.99 -26.30 -20.08
CA ALA A 528 -16.90 -25.64 -19.36
C ALA A 528 -17.02 -25.80 -17.83
N ILE A 529 -18.25 -25.86 -17.31
CA ILE A 529 -18.55 -26.10 -15.91
C ILE A 529 -18.73 -27.60 -15.65
N GLU A 530 -19.65 -28.26 -16.37
CA GLU A 530 -20.09 -29.62 -16.07
C GLU A 530 -19.03 -30.70 -16.38
N LYS A 531 -18.24 -30.51 -17.45
CA LYS A 531 -17.18 -31.43 -17.88
C LYS A 531 -15.78 -30.92 -17.53
N GLY A 532 -15.58 -29.60 -17.53
CA GLY A 532 -14.34 -28.94 -17.14
C GLY A 532 -14.22 -28.76 -15.63
N PHE A 533 -14.70 -27.62 -15.11
CA PHE A 533 -14.50 -27.20 -13.72
C PHE A 533 -14.93 -28.25 -12.67
N LEU A 534 -16.14 -28.79 -12.78
CA LEU A 534 -16.65 -29.76 -11.80
C LEU A 534 -15.94 -31.12 -11.86
N LYS A 535 -15.14 -31.39 -12.90
CA LYS A 535 -14.34 -32.62 -13.01
C LYS A 535 -12.85 -32.39 -12.77
N ALA A 536 -12.40 -31.14 -12.65
CA ALA A 536 -11.02 -30.80 -12.32
C ALA A 536 -10.65 -31.29 -10.91
N LYS A 537 -9.51 -31.97 -10.77
CA LYS A 537 -9.08 -32.55 -9.48
C LYS A 537 -8.75 -31.50 -8.41
N ASN A 538 -8.40 -30.29 -8.81
CA ASN A 538 -8.02 -29.18 -7.92
C ASN A 538 -9.11 -28.11 -7.77
N ARG A 539 -10.36 -28.43 -8.13
CA ARG A 539 -11.52 -27.52 -8.07
C ARG A 539 -11.78 -26.95 -6.69
N ASP A 540 -11.33 -27.62 -5.63
CA ASP A 540 -11.42 -27.16 -4.23
C ASP A 540 -10.65 -25.86 -3.97
N LYS A 541 -9.69 -25.50 -4.84
CA LYS A 541 -8.89 -24.28 -4.76
C LYS A 541 -9.57 -23.04 -5.33
N MET A 542 -10.72 -23.19 -5.97
CA MET A 542 -11.41 -22.11 -6.67
C MET A 542 -12.90 -22.17 -6.35
N LYS A 543 -13.52 -21.02 -6.11
CA LYS A 543 -14.98 -20.94 -6.08
C LYS A 543 -15.51 -20.59 -7.47
N PHE A 544 -16.75 -20.94 -7.75
CA PHE A 544 -17.41 -20.50 -8.98
C PHE A 544 -18.79 -19.92 -8.70
N ALA A 545 -19.23 -18.99 -9.55
CA ALA A 545 -20.58 -18.45 -9.57
C ALA A 545 -21.08 -18.33 -11.01
N LEU A 546 -22.39 -18.17 -11.17
CA LEU A 546 -23.01 -17.97 -12.47
C LEU A 546 -23.40 -16.52 -12.69
N MET A 547 -23.18 -16.05 -13.92
CA MET A 547 -23.77 -14.84 -14.45
C MET A 547 -24.67 -15.17 -15.62
N TRP A 548 -25.98 -14.99 -15.47
CA TRP A 548 -26.89 -15.17 -16.59
C TRP A 548 -26.70 -14.06 -17.62
N CYS A 549 -26.27 -14.44 -18.81
CA CYS A 549 -26.08 -13.56 -19.95
C CYS A 549 -27.42 -13.20 -20.59
N TYR A 550 -28.16 -12.25 -19.99
CA TYR A 550 -29.49 -11.84 -20.47
C TYR A 550 -29.39 -10.99 -21.75
N HIS A 551 -29.26 -11.66 -22.89
CA HIS A 551 -29.44 -11.10 -24.23
C HIS A 551 -29.64 -12.23 -25.25
N GLU A 552 -30.27 -11.90 -26.38
CA GLU A 552 -30.34 -12.80 -27.52
C GLU A 552 -28.92 -13.19 -27.97
N ARG A 553 -28.72 -14.45 -28.34
CA ARG A 553 -27.42 -14.89 -28.86
C ARG A 553 -27.31 -14.43 -30.30
N ARG A 554 -26.33 -13.58 -30.60
CA ARG A 554 -26.08 -13.05 -31.95
C ARG A 554 -24.68 -13.44 -32.43
N ASP A 555 -24.53 -13.61 -33.74
CA ASP A 555 -23.25 -13.98 -34.35
C ASP A 555 -22.22 -12.83 -34.24
N ALA A 556 -21.22 -13.02 -33.39
CA ALA A 556 -20.12 -12.08 -33.17
C ALA A 556 -18.82 -12.50 -33.88
N PHE A 557 -18.81 -13.59 -34.65
CA PHE A 557 -17.57 -14.20 -35.15
C PHE A 557 -17.35 -13.88 -36.63
N ARG A 558 -16.58 -12.82 -36.89
CA ARG A 558 -16.37 -12.25 -38.24
C ARG A 558 -17.69 -11.93 -38.96
N PRO A 559 -18.63 -11.24 -38.29
CA PRO A 559 -19.89 -10.87 -38.92
C PRO A 559 -19.65 -9.76 -39.97
N PRO A 560 -20.61 -9.51 -40.88
CA PRO A 560 -20.55 -8.34 -41.76
C PRO A 560 -20.38 -7.02 -40.99
N TYR A 561 -19.78 -6.01 -41.61
CA TYR A 561 -19.67 -4.68 -41.02
C TYR A 561 -21.02 -3.94 -41.10
N SER A 562 -21.97 -4.34 -40.26
CA SER A 562 -23.34 -3.84 -40.20
C SER A 562 -23.91 -3.92 -38.79
N LYS A 563 -24.92 -3.09 -38.49
CA LYS A 563 -25.67 -3.14 -37.21
C LYS A 563 -26.53 -4.42 -37.11
N GLU A 564 -27.02 -4.93 -38.22
CA GLU A 564 -27.76 -6.18 -38.28
C GLU A 564 -26.85 -7.39 -38.04
N ARG A 565 -27.32 -8.32 -37.22
CA ARG A 565 -26.60 -9.52 -36.80
C ARG A 565 -27.52 -10.71 -36.90
N ARG A 566 -27.01 -11.83 -37.43
CA ARG A 566 -27.72 -13.11 -37.41
C ARG A 566 -27.98 -13.49 -35.96
N GLU A 567 -29.24 -13.70 -35.62
CA GLU A 567 -29.64 -14.28 -34.35
C GLU A 567 -29.42 -15.80 -34.40
N LEU A 568 -28.85 -16.34 -33.33
CA LEU A 568 -28.50 -17.74 -33.17
C LEU A 568 -29.41 -18.43 -32.15
N MET A 569 -29.83 -17.71 -31.09
CA MET A 569 -30.83 -18.15 -30.11
C MET A 569 -31.59 -16.94 -29.55
N SER A 570 -32.89 -17.13 -29.29
CA SER A 570 -33.79 -16.12 -28.72
C SER A 570 -34.05 -16.37 -27.23
N LEU A 571 -34.38 -15.31 -26.49
CA LEU A 571 -34.84 -15.36 -25.10
C LEU A 571 -36.35 -15.12 -25.03
N ALA A 572 -37.07 -15.88 -24.18
CA ALA A 572 -38.49 -15.65 -23.93
C ALA A 572 -38.80 -14.31 -23.25
N HIS A 573 -37.83 -13.74 -22.52
CA HIS A 573 -37.99 -12.50 -21.74
C HIS A 573 -39.13 -12.56 -20.71
N THR A 574 -39.24 -13.67 -19.98
CA THR A 574 -40.26 -13.85 -18.94
C THR A 574 -39.66 -14.18 -17.56
N PRO A 575 -40.41 -13.94 -16.46
CA PRO A 575 -40.02 -14.43 -15.14
C PRO A 575 -39.84 -15.95 -15.07
N GLU A 576 -40.64 -16.71 -15.81
CA GLU A 576 -40.58 -18.18 -15.83
C GLU A 576 -39.25 -18.68 -16.38
N GLU A 577 -38.67 -17.97 -17.34
CA GLU A 577 -37.34 -18.27 -17.88
C GLU A 577 -36.25 -18.12 -16.81
N PHE A 578 -36.30 -17.02 -16.06
CA PHE A 578 -35.40 -16.78 -14.93
C PHE A 578 -35.58 -17.84 -13.83
N LEU A 579 -36.83 -18.13 -13.46
CA LEU A 579 -37.14 -19.11 -12.42
C LEU A 579 -36.76 -20.54 -12.84
N GLY A 580 -36.91 -20.90 -14.12
CA GLY A 580 -36.45 -22.18 -14.66
C GLY A 580 -34.92 -22.33 -14.59
N LEU A 581 -34.17 -21.24 -14.85
CA LEU A 581 -32.72 -21.22 -14.63
C LEU A 581 -32.36 -21.37 -13.15
N ILE A 582 -33.12 -20.75 -12.24
CA ILE A 582 -32.93 -20.93 -10.80
C ILE A 582 -33.19 -22.38 -10.38
N ASP A 583 -34.27 -23.01 -10.86
CA ASP A 583 -34.57 -24.42 -10.58
C ASP A 583 -33.45 -25.35 -11.08
N TYR A 584 -32.98 -25.11 -12.32
CA TYR A 584 -31.84 -25.85 -12.87
C TYR A 584 -30.58 -25.64 -12.01
N SER A 585 -30.34 -24.40 -11.58
CA SER A 585 -29.19 -24.08 -10.75
C SER A 585 -29.27 -24.72 -9.36
N ILE A 586 -30.44 -24.80 -8.75
CA ILE A 586 -30.68 -25.56 -7.51
C ILE A 586 -30.30 -27.03 -7.71
N ALA A 587 -30.79 -27.65 -8.79
CA ALA A 587 -30.56 -29.07 -9.05
C ALA A 587 -29.08 -29.40 -9.37
N HIS A 588 -28.35 -28.51 -10.04
CA HIS A 588 -27.04 -28.83 -10.61
C HIS A 588 -25.84 -28.10 -9.98
N TYR A 589 -26.01 -26.85 -9.53
CA TYR A 589 -24.89 -25.98 -9.18
C TYR A 589 -24.89 -25.47 -7.74
N PHE A 590 -26.03 -25.00 -7.22
CA PHE A 590 -26.09 -24.36 -5.90
C PHE A 590 -25.81 -25.31 -4.72
N ASN A 591 -25.95 -26.61 -4.96
CA ASN A 591 -25.58 -27.67 -4.03
C ASN A 591 -24.07 -27.97 -4.01
N GLN A 592 -23.28 -27.46 -4.97
CA GLN A 592 -21.84 -27.74 -5.02
C GLN A 592 -21.11 -26.99 -3.88
N PRO A 593 -20.20 -27.63 -3.14
CA PRO A 593 -19.45 -26.97 -2.06
C PRO A 593 -18.50 -25.87 -2.59
N GLU A 594 -18.15 -25.93 -3.87
CA GLU A 594 -17.36 -24.92 -4.57
C GLU A 594 -18.19 -23.72 -5.06
N TYR A 595 -19.53 -23.75 -4.97
CA TYR A 595 -20.35 -22.60 -5.36
C TYR A 595 -20.09 -21.41 -4.42
N TYR A 596 -19.82 -20.24 -4.99
CA TYR A 596 -19.45 -19.05 -4.24
C TYR A 596 -20.65 -18.49 -3.46
N ARG A 597 -20.39 -18.17 -2.19
CA ARG A 597 -21.39 -17.58 -1.30
C ARG A 597 -20.89 -16.25 -0.76
N LYS A 598 -21.69 -15.19 -0.95
CA LYS A 598 -21.45 -13.87 -0.38
C LYS A 598 -22.24 -13.74 0.90
N ASP A 599 -21.55 -13.56 2.03
CA ASP A 599 -22.15 -13.46 3.37
C ASP A 599 -23.11 -14.61 3.71
N GLY A 600 -22.75 -15.83 3.26
CA GLY A 600 -23.54 -17.04 3.46
C GLY A 600 -24.61 -17.29 2.39
N GLY A 601 -25.03 -16.27 1.64
CA GLY A 601 -26.00 -16.38 0.54
C GLY A 601 -25.35 -16.82 -0.78
N LEU A 602 -26.05 -17.63 -1.57
CA LEU A 602 -25.62 -18.03 -2.92
C LEU A 602 -25.49 -16.80 -3.82
N PHE A 603 -24.33 -16.62 -4.43
CA PHE A 603 -24.12 -15.48 -5.32
C PHE A 603 -24.58 -15.80 -6.75
N PHE A 604 -25.49 -15.00 -7.30
CA PHE A 604 -25.96 -15.13 -8.68
C PHE A 604 -25.98 -13.76 -9.35
N SER A 605 -25.39 -13.64 -10.54
CA SER A 605 -25.29 -12.38 -11.27
C SER A 605 -26.19 -12.35 -12.50
N ILE A 606 -26.76 -11.20 -12.84
CA ILE A 606 -27.56 -10.98 -14.05
C ILE A 606 -26.89 -9.90 -14.89
N TYR A 607 -26.44 -10.27 -16.09
CA TYR A 607 -25.91 -9.31 -17.07
C TYR A 607 -27.04 -8.56 -17.76
N ARG A 608 -26.85 -7.28 -18.12
CA ARG A 608 -27.86 -6.41 -18.77
C ARG A 608 -29.19 -6.33 -18.02
N PHE A 609 -29.13 -6.14 -16.71
CA PHE A 609 -30.30 -6.09 -15.84
C PHE A 609 -31.28 -4.97 -16.19
N THR A 610 -30.82 -3.80 -16.64
CA THR A 610 -31.74 -2.74 -17.09
C THR A 610 -32.58 -3.18 -18.30
N ASP A 611 -32.00 -3.97 -19.21
CA ASP A 611 -32.74 -4.49 -20.37
C ASP A 611 -33.73 -5.58 -19.97
N LEU A 612 -33.44 -6.36 -18.92
CA LEU A 612 -34.40 -7.28 -18.32
C LEU A 612 -35.63 -6.52 -17.82
N TRP A 613 -35.42 -5.48 -17.01
CA TRP A 613 -36.51 -4.65 -16.50
C TRP A 613 -37.34 -4.04 -17.64
N GLU A 614 -36.70 -3.51 -18.69
CA GLU A 614 -37.41 -2.96 -19.85
C GLU A 614 -38.22 -4.01 -20.60
N LYS A 615 -37.63 -5.16 -20.91
CA LYS A 615 -38.28 -6.25 -21.64
C LYS A 615 -39.41 -6.87 -20.82
N TRP A 616 -39.37 -6.77 -19.49
CA TRP A 616 -40.45 -7.21 -18.62
C TRP A 616 -41.56 -6.16 -18.45
N GLY A 617 -41.50 -5.07 -19.21
CA GLY A 617 -42.53 -4.04 -19.26
C GLY A 617 -42.28 -2.86 -18.32
N LYS A 618 -41.05 -2.68 -17.82
CA LYS A 618 -40.69 -1.68 -16.80
C LYS A 618 -41.51 -1.82 -15.51
N ASP A 619 -41.87 -3.05 -15.18
CA ASP A 619 -42.73 -3.40 -14.07
C ASP A 619 -41.88 -3.79 -12.84
N ASP A 620 -41.79 -2.85 -11.89
CA ASP A 620 -41.03 -3.02 -10.65
C ASP A 620 -41.60 -4.15 -9.78
N ALA A 621 -42.93 -4.36 -9.79
CA ALA A 621 -43.55 -5.43 -9.02
C ALA A 621 -43.21 -6.80 -9.62
N LYS A 622 -43.33 -6.95 -10.94
CA LYS A 622 -42.99 -8.18 -11.64
C LYS A 622 -41.55 -8.62 -11.41
N VAL A 623 -40.59 -7.70 -11.47
CA VAL A 623 -39.17 -8.00 -11.20
C VAL A 623 -38.95 -8.39 -9.75
N ARG A 624 -39.49 -7.61 -8.81
CA ARG A 624 -39.36 -7.88 -7.37
C ARG A 624 -39.96 -9.23 -7.00
N ASP A 625 -41.16 -9.54 -7.50
CA ASP A 625 -41.88 -10.76 -7.17
C ASP A 625 -41.14 -11.99 -7.72
N ALA A 626 -40.57 -11.92 -8.93
CA ALA A 626 -39.71 -12.98 -9.48
C ALA A 626 -38.44 -13.22 -8.64
N ILE A 627 -37.79 -12.15 -8.15
CA ILE A 627 -36.61 -12.26 -7.27
C ILE A 627 -36.98 -12.87 -5.92
N GLN A 628 -38.12 -12.47 -5.34
CA GLN A 628 -38.60 -13.03 -4.08
C GLN A 628 -38.99 -14.50 -4.22
N GLU A 629 -39.62 -14.87 -5.33
CA GLU A 629 -39.92 -16.27 -5.65
C GLU A 629 -38.64 -17.10 -5.82
N ALA A 630 -37.63 -16.58 -6.52
CA ALA A 630 -36.32 -17.25 -6.62
C ALA A 630 -35.67 -17.48 -5.24
N ARG A 631 -35.68 -16.48 -4.36
CA ARG A 631 -35.21 -16.61 -2.96
C ARG A 631 -36.02 -17.66 -2.19
N LYS A 632 -37.34 -17.66 -2.36
CA LYS A 632 -38.22 -18.65 -1.72
C LYS A 632 -37.85 -20.07 -2.16
N ARG A 633 -37.69 -20.32 -3.46
CA ARG A 633 -37.30 -21.65 -3.99
C ARG A 633 -35.95 -22.12 -3.46
N VAL A 634 -34.97 -21.22 -3.38
CA VAL A 634 -33.66 -21.51 -2.78
C VAL A 634 -33.76 -21.87 -1.29
N ARG A 635 -34.58 -21.15 -0.51
CA ARG A 635 -34.85 -21.46 0.89
C ARG A 635 -35.60 -22.79 1.06
N ASP A 636 -36.63 -23.04 0.26
CA ASP A 636 -37.42 -24.27 0.28
C ASP A 636 -36.56 -25.51 -0.05
N ALA A 637 -35.55 -25.34 -0.90
CA ALA A 637 -34.53 -26.35 -1.18
C ALA A 637 -33.48 -26.52 -0.05
N GLY A 638 -33.55 -25.75 1.03
CA GLY A 638 -32.64 -25.83 2.18
C GLY A 638 -31.27 -25.19 1.95
N LEU A 639 -31.12 -24.32 0.96
CA LEU A 639 -29.82 -23.80 0.52
C LEU A 639 -29.44 -22.42 1.09
N GLY A 640 -30.27 -21.89 2.00
CA GLY A 640 -30.09 -20.60 2.63
C GLY A 640 -30.63 -19.44 1.79
N GLU A 641 -29.93 -18.31 1.81
CA GLU A 641 -30.33 -17.11 1.06
C GLU A 641 -29.72 -17.05 -0.35
N LEU A 642 -30.34 -16.25 -1.23
CA LEU A 642 -29.86 -15.96 -2.57
C LEU A 642 -29.51 -14.46 -2.69
N HIS A 643 -28.24 -14.18 -2.97
CA HIS A 643 -27.67 -12.86 -3.24
C HIS A 643 -27.71 -12.59 -4.75
N ILE A 644 -28.46 -11.57 -5.18
CA ILE A 644 -28.57 -11.14 -6.57
C ILE A 644 -27.65 -9.95 -6.85
N ASN A 645 -26.70 -10.17 -7.74
CA ASN A 645 -25.86 -9.12 -8.31
C ASN A 645 -26.36 -8.70 -9.70
N ALA A 646 -26.40 -7.41 -9.98
CA ALA A 646 -26.82 -6.90 -11.29
C ALA A 646 -25.66 -6.25 -12.05
N GLN A 647 -25.64 -6.39 -13.38
CA GLN A 647 -24.68 -5.71 -14.26
C GLN A 647 -25.38 -5.04 -15.44
N GLY A 648 -24.69 -4.09 -16.09
CA GLY A 648 -25.26 -3.33 -17.21
C GLY A 648 -26.32 -2.33 -16.74
N ILE A 649 -26.03 -1.60 -15.66
CA ILE A 649 -26.96 -0.69 -14.99
C ILE A 649 -26.88 0.71 -15.60
N ARG A 650 -28.01 1.19 -16.11
CA ARG A 650 -28.17 2.59 -16.55
C ARG A 650 -28.61 3.51 -15.40
N PRO A 651 -28.36 4.83 -15.48
CA PRO A 651 -28.61 5.77 -14.37
C PRO A 651 -30.02 5.71 -13.77
N GLU A 652 -31.05 5.48 -14.59
CA GLU A 652 -32.45 5.40 -14.19
C GLU A 652 -32.77 4.25 -13.20
N MET A 653 -31.89 3.25 -13.12
CA MET A 653 -32.03 2.12 -12.20
C MET A 653 -31.33 2.31 -10.85
N MET A 654 -30.41 3.28 -10.74
CA MET A 654 -29.46 3.37 -9.63
C MET A 654 -30.13 3.43 -8.25
N GLU A 655 -31.22 4.17 -8.13
CA GLU A 655 -32.00 4.33 -6.88
C GLU A 655 -33.09 3.25 -6.71
N ARG A 656 -33.47 2.56 -7.78
CA ARG A 656 -34.58 1.57 -7.79
C ARG A 656 -34.14 0.16 -7.41
N MET A 657 -32.90 -0.21 -7.70
CA MET A 657 -32.40 -1.58 -7.54
C MET A 657 -32.68 -2.19 -6.16
N ALA A 658 -32.54 -1.42 -5.07
CA ALA A 658 -32.84 -1.89 -3.72
C ALA A 658 -34.31 -2.31 -3.56
N ALA A 659 -35.25 -1.51 -4.08
CA ALA A 659 -36.68 -1.79 -4.01
C ALA A 659 -37.10 -3.00 -4.88
N LEU A 660 -36.33 -3.29 -5.93
CA LEU A 660 -36.48 -4.49 -6.76
C LEU A 660 -35.91 -5.74 -6.10
N GLY A 661 -35.19 -5.61 -4.99
CA GLY A 661 -34.58 -6.71 -4.27
C GLY A 661 -33.19 -7.10 -4.78
N ILE A 662 -32.49 -6.23 -5.50
CA ILE A 662 -31.08 -6.45 -5.89
C ILE A 662 -30.15 -6.13 -4.72
N ASP A 663 -29.18 -7.00 -4.48
CA ASP A 663 -28.30 -6.93 -3.31
C ASP A 663 -26.98 -6.22 -3.60
N SER A 664 -26.49 -6.27 -4.84
CA SER A 664 -25.29 -5.57 -5.28
C SER A 664 -25.30 -5.32 -6.78
N PHE A 665 -24.38 -4.48 -7.25
CA PHE A 665 -24.16 -4.30 -8.67
C PHE A 665 -22.69 -4.02 -9.01
N THR A 666 -22.35 -4.25 -10.27
CA THR A 666 -21.04 -3.90 -10.83
C THR A 666 -21.19 -3.59 -12.32
N ASP A 667 -20.09 -3.21 -12.95
CA ASP A 667 -20.00 -3.13 -14.41
C ASP A 667 -19.39 -4.42 -14.95
N TYR A 668 -19.76 -4.78 -16.18
CA TYR A 668 -19.16 -5.93 -16.86
C TYR A 668 -17.71 -5.66 -17.30
N GLY A 669 -17.44 -4.44 -17.80
CA GLY A 669 -16.13 -4.04 -18.29
C GLY A 669 -16.00 -2.52 -18.39
N PHE A 670 -14.77 -2.07 -18.62
CA PHE A 670 -14.44 -0.67 -18.87
C PHE A 670 -13.55 -0.60 -20.11
N ASN A 671 -14.16 -0.29 -21.25
CA ASN A 671 -13.58 -0.54 -22.57
C ASN A 671 -13.10 0.79 -23.20
N ALA A 672 -12.53 0.74 -24.40
CA ALA A 672 -12.03 1.94 -25.11
C ALA A 672 -13.09 3.05 -25.25
N TYR A 673 -14.38 2.71 -25.23
CA TYR A 673 -15.51 3.65 -25.29
C TYR A 673 -15.57 4.63 -24.12
N ALA A 674 -14.94 4.29 -23.00
CA ALA A 674 -14.94 5.12 -21.81
C ALA A 674 -13.92 6.26 -21.86
N VAL A 675 -13.01 6.25 -22.85
CA VAL A 675 -12.04 7.33 -23.06
C VAL A 675 -12.76 8.64 -23.38
N LYS A 676 -12.22 9.74 -22.85
CA LYS A 676 -12.79 11.08 -23.06
C LYS A 676 -12.91 11.40 -24.55
N ASN A 677 -14.08 11.89 -24.95
CA ASN A 677 -14.42 12.25 -26.34
C ASN A 677 -14.32 11.09 -27.34
N PHE A 678 -14.41 9.83 -26.89
CA PHE A 678 -14.27 8.63 -27.71
C PHE A 678 -15.07 8.70 -29.04
N ASN A 679 -16.38 8.99 -29.00
CA ASN A 679 -17.22 8.96 -30.20
C ASN A 679 -16.77 9.94 -31.29
N ALA A 680 -16.29 11.13 -30.91
CA ALA A 680 -15.80 12.12 -31.85
C ALA A 680 -14.46 11.68 -32.47
N ARG A 681 -13.56 11.15 -31.64
CA ARG A 681 -12.25 10.60 -32.04
C ARG A 681 -12.40 9.41 -32.98
N PHE A 682 -13.26 8.46 -32.63
CA PHE A 682 -13.56 7.29 -33.45
C PHE A 682 -14.16 7.67 -34.82
N LYS A 683 -15.09 8.62 -34.84
CA LYS A 683 -15.63 9.17 -36.10
C LYS A 683 -14.58 9.89 -36.95
N ALA A 684 -13.56 10.46 -36.33
CA ALA A 684 -12.42 11.08 -37.00
C ALA A 684 -11.36 10.07 -37.49
N GLY A 685 -11.56 8.77 -37.30
CA GLY A 685 -10.67 7.70 -37.77
C GLY A 685 -9.67 7.19 -36.74
N GLU A 686 -9.77 7.63 -35.49
CA GLU A 686 -8.95 7.09 -34.40
C GLU A 686 -9.56 5.79 -33.87
N ALA A 687 -8.87 4.66 -34.06
CA ALA A 687 -9.35 3.36 -33.62
C ALA A 687 -8.53 2.73 -32.48
N CYS A 688 -7.35 3.28 -32.17
CA CYS A 688 -6.47 2.80 -31.10
C CYS A 688 -6.37 3.87 -30.01
N PHE A 689 -6.66 3.50 -28.76
CA PHE A 689 -6.69 4.38 -27.59
C PHE A 689 -5.76 3.86 -26.52
N ASP A 690 -5.05 4.73 -25.80
CA ASP A 690 -4.10 4.28 -24.79
C ASP A 690 -4.86 3.81 -23.52
N TYR A 691 -4.47 2.66 -22.99
CA TYR A 691 -5.09 2.06 -21.79
C TYR A 691 -4.89 2.91 -20.52
N GLY A 692 -3.90 3.80 -20.49
CA GLY A 692 -3.71 4.80 -19.43
C GLY A 692 -4.72 5.95 -19.50
N GLU A 693 -5.39 6.19 -20.62
CA GLU A 693 -6.37 7.30 -20.75
C GLU A 693 -7.63 7.11 -19.90
N ILE A 694 -7.86 5.89 -19.38
CA ILE A 694 -8.94 5.62 -18.44
C ILE A 694 -8.55 5.83 -16.97
N ASP A 695 -7.28 6.18 -16.69
CA ASP A 695 -6.86 6.53 -15.33
C ASP A 695 -7.61 7.77 -14.83
N GLY A 696 -8.03 7.75 -13.58
CA GLY A 696 -8.96 8.73 -13.01
C GLY A 696 -10.41 8.49 -13.42
N LEU A 697 -10.71 8.28 -14.71
CA LEU A 697 -12.08 8.05 -15.20
C LEU A 697 -12.70 6.78 -14.61
N LEU A 698 -11.88 5.74 -14.46
CA LEU A 698 -12.27 4.47 -13.86
C LEU A 698 -12.66 4.65 -12.38
N GLN A 699 -11.80 5.32 -11.60
CA GLN A 699 -12.01 5.59 -10.17
C GLN A 699 -13.18 6.54 -9.93
N ASP A 700 -13.33 7.58 -10.75
CA ASP A 700 -14.47 8.51 -10.72
C ASP A 700 -15.79 7.79 -10.99
N SER A 701 -15.80 6.86 -11.96
CA SER A 701 -16.96 6.01 -12.25
C SER A 701 -17.35 5.17 -11.03
N TRP A 702 -16.37 4.54 -10.37
CA TRP A 702 -16.62 3.76 -9.15
C TRP A 702 -17.20 4.62 -8.03
N ALA A 703 -16.60 5.78 -7.75
CA ALA A 703 -17.04 6.70 -6.72
C ALA A 703 -18.45 7.24 -6.99
N LYS A 704 -18.74 7.61 -8.25
CA LYS A 704 -20.05 8.07 -8.68
C LYS A 704 -21.12 7.00 -8.50
N LYS A 705 -20.86 5.75 -8.92
CA LYS A 705 -21.81 4.64 -8.80
C LYS A 705 -22.09 4.28 -7.34
N ARG A 706 -21.04 4.21 -6.51
CA ARG A 706 -21.21 4.01 -5.06
C ARG A 706 -22.05 5.10 -4.42
N LYS A 707 -21.86 6.36 -4.82
CA LYS A 707 -22.64 7.49 -4.29
C LYS A 707 -24.10 7.49 -4.77
N ALA A 708 -24.34 7.08 -6.01
CA ALA A 708 -25.65 7.15 -6.64
C ALA A 708 -26.60 6.00 -6.27
N SER A 709 -26.14 4.96 -5.59
CA SER A 709 -26.96 3.80 -5.27
C SER A 709 -26.93 3.45 -3.77
N PRO A 710 -28.09 3.08 -3.17
CA PRO A 710 -28.14 2.65 -1.78
C PRO A 710 -27.50 1.27 -1.55
N ILE A 711 -27.35 0.45 -2.60
CA ILE A 711 -26.79 -0.91 -2.51
C ILE A 711 -25.27 -0.94 -2.84
N PRO A 712 -24.53 -1.97 -2.41
CA PRO A 712 -23.12 -2.16 -2.74
C PRO A 712 -22.78 -2.09 -4.23
N TYR A 713 -21.76 -1.29 -4.57
CA TYR A 713 -21.07 -1.34 -5.87
C TYR A 713 -19.70 -2.02 -5.71
N PHE A 714 -19.41 -2.99 -6.57
CA PHE A 714 -18.10 -3.66 -6.63
C PHE A 714 -17.26 -3.12 -7.79
N PRO A 715 -16.00 -2.67 -7.56
CA PRO A 715 -15.15 -2.13 -8.62
C PRO A 715 -14.74 -3.23 -9.62
N ILE A 716 -14.69 -2.85 -10.90
CA ILE A 716 -14.19 -3.69 -12.01
C ILE A 716 -12.84 -3.16 -12.50
N VAL A 717 -11.89 -4.05 -12.76
CA VAL A 717 -10.64 -3.72 -13.46
C VAL A 717 -10.63 -4.40 -14.84
N PRO A 718 -10.58 -3.65 -15.95
CA PRO A 718 -10.43 -4.24 -17.29
C PRO A 718 -9.02 -4.78 -17.46
N THR A 719 -8.87 -5.92 -18.12
CA THR A 719 -7.57 -6.53 -18.44
C THR A 719 -7.07 -6.08 -19.79
N GLY A 720 -7.87 -5.40 -20.61
CA GLY A 720 -7.57 -4.99 -21.98
C GLY A 720 -8.87 -4.71 -22.74
N TRP A 721 -8.76 -4.48 -24.06
CA TRP A 721 -9.89 -4.45 -25.00
C TRP A 721 -9.35 -4.41 -26.43
N ASP A 722 -9.48 -5.49 -27.20
CA ASP A 722 -9.14 -5.61 -28.63
C ASP A 722 -10.05 -6.66 -29.30
N ALA A 723 -11.19 -6.22 -29.82
CA ALA A 723 -12.15 -7.10 -30.52
C ALA A 723 -11.80 -7.33 -32.00
N THR A 724 -10.62 -6.91 -32.47
CA THR A 724 -10.29 -6.95 -33.91
C THR A 724 -10.13 -8.37 -34.45
N LEU A 725 -9.87 -9.37 -33.60
CA LEU A 725 -9.84 -10.79 -33.99
C LEU A 725 -11.22 -11.33 -34.39
N ARG A 726 -12.29 -10.72 -33.86
CA ARG A 726 -13.68 -11.00 -34.25
C ARG A 726 -14.10 -10.26 -35.52
N CYS A 727 -13.24 -9.43 -36.11
CA CYS A 727 -13.54 -8.64 -37.30
C CYS A 727 -13.06 -9.32 -38.59
N ARG A 728 -13.83 -9.15 -39.67
CA ARG A 728 -13.44 -9.64 -41.00
C ARG A 728 -12.21 -8.91 -41.54
N PHE A 729 -11.25 -9.65 -42.07
CA PHE A 729 -9.97 -9.08 -42.54
C PHE A 729 -10.07 -8.27 -43.83
N ASP A 730 -11.11 -8.49 -44.63
CA ASP A 730 -11.39 -7.72 -45.84
C ASP A 730 -11.98 -6.33 -45.54
N VAL A 731 -12.38 -6.06 -44.30
CA VAL A 731 -12.81 -4.71 -43.87
C VAL A 731 -11.57 -3.90 -43.49
N PRO A 732 -11.27 -2.80 -44.20
CA PRO A 732 -10.11 -1.95 -43.92
C PRO A 732 -10.15 -1.36 -42.50
N PHE A 733 -8.96 -1.19 -41.92
CA PHE A 733 -8.75 -0.53 -40.62
C PHE A 733 -7.96 0.78 -40.87
N PRO A 734 -8.24 1.89 -40.16
CA PRO A 734 -9.22 2.05 -39.08
C PRO A 734 -10.66 2.10 -39.57
N TRP A 735 -11.60 1.73 -38.70
CA TRP A 735 -13.03 1.88 -38.97
C TRP A 735 -13.47 3.32 -38.68
N ASN A 736 -14.33 3.86 -39.53
CA ASN A 736 -14.93 5.17 -39.37
C ASN A 736 -16.46 5.06 -39.27
N GLY A 737 -17.09 5.96 -38.51
CA GLY A 737 -18.54 6.02 -38.31
C GLY A 737 -19.00 5.68 -36.89
N ASP A 738 -20.21 5.13 -36.77
CA ASP A 738 -20.74 4.66 -35.48
C ASP A 738 -20.02 3.39 -35.04
N VAL A 739 -19.91 3.17 -33.73
CA VAL A 739 -19.42 1.92 -33.17
C VAL A 739 -20.36 0.77 -33.50
N ILE A 740 -19.82 -0.31 -34.08
CA ILE A 740 -20.56 -1.52 -34.41
C ILE A 740 -19.77 -2.73 -33.92
N TYR A 741 -19.97 -3.16 -32.68
CA TYR A 741 -19.27 -4.32 -32.11
C TYR A 741 -19.35 -5.56 -33.03
N PRO A 742 -18.23 -6.22 -33.41
CA PRO A 742 -16.87 -6.06 -32.85
C PRO A 742 -15.98 -5.03 -33.57
N TYR A 743 -16.48 -4.34 -34.59
CA TYR A 743 -15.80 -3.24 -35.30
C TYR A 743 -15.83 -1.97 -34.45
N CYS A 744 -14.87 -1.87 -33.54
CA CYS A 744 -14.85 -0.84 -32.51
C CYS A 744 -13.44 -0.38 -32.11
N GLY A 745 -13.36 0.64 -31.26
CA GLY A 745 -12.07 1.09 -30.73
C GLY A 745 -11.39 0.03 -29.86
N THR A 746 -10.06 -0.01 -29.89
CA THR A 746 -9.20 -0.94 -29.14
C THR A 746 -8.28 -0.19 -28.19
N PHE A 747 -7.88 -0.82 -27.09
CA PHE A 747 -6.80 -0.35 -26.24
C PHE A 747 -5.43 -0.75 -26.78
N THR A 748 -4.47 0.16 -26.67
CA THR A 748 -3.02 -0.04 -26.83
C THR A 748 -2.32 0.28 -25.50
N ASN A 749 -1.01 -0.01 -25.42
CA ASN A 749 -0.19 0.30 -24.22
C ASN A 749 -0.74 -0.27 -22.89
N ASN A 750 -1.41 -1.40 -22.96
CA ASN A 750 -1.92 -2.12 -21.79
C ASN A 750 -0.77 -2.87 -21.09
N THR A 751 -0.05 -2.17 -20.22
CA THR A 751 1.10 -2.67 -19.47
C THR A 751 0.67 -3.31 -18.14
N ASP A 752 1.46 -4.23 -17.61
CA ASP A 752 1.21 -4.84 -16.30
C ASP A 752 1.33 -3.82 -15.15
N ALA A 753 2.12 -2.76 -15.31
CA ALA A 753 2.24 -1.69 -14.33
C ALA A 753 0.96 -0.84 -14.21
N ILE A 754 0.35 -0.45 -15.34
CA ILE A 754 -0.93 0.28 -15.34
C ILE A 754 -2.03 -0.64 -14.79
N PHE A 755 -2.05 -1.90 -15.22
CA PHE A 755 -2.98 -2.90 -14.70
C PHE A 755 -2.81 -3.08 -13.18
N GLU A 756 -1.58 -3.21 -12.67
CA GLU A 756 -1.31 -3.32 -11.24
C GLU A 756 -1.80 -2.10 -10.46
N LYS A 757 -1.56 -0.89 -10.97
CA LYS A 757 -2.10 0.34 -10.38
C LYS A 757 -3.61 0.24 -10.23
N TYR A 758 -4.33 -0.12 -11.29
CA TYR A 758 -5.80 -0.24 -11.22
C TYR A 758 -6.25 -1.35 -10.26
N LEU A 759 -5.50 -2.45 -10.13
CA LEU A 759 -5.78 -3.48 -9.13
C LEU A 759 -5.57 -2.95 -7.70
N ARG A 760 -4.52 -2.16 -7.43
CA ARG A 760 -4.28 -1.53 -6.13
C ARG A 760 -5.39 -0.54 -5.79
N ASP A 761 -5.78 0.29 -6.76
CA ASP A 761 -6.87 1.25 -6.61
C ASP A 761 -8.21 0.54 -6.36
N ALA A 762 -8.51 -0.53 -7.10
CA ALA A 762 -9.73 -1.32 -6.90
C ALA A 762 -9.72 -2.03 -5.54
N LYS A 763 -8.58 -2.58 -5.10
CA LYS A 763 -8.44 -3.16 -3.77
C LYS A 763 -8.67 -2.11 -2.68
N ALA A 764 -8.04 -0.95 -2.79
CA ALA A 764 -8.25 0.15 -1.85
C ALA A 764 -9.72 0.60 -1.83
N PHE A 765 -10.34 0.75 -3.01
CA PHE A 765 -11.75 1.10 -3.13
C PHE A 765 -12.66 0.04 -2.50
N ALA A 766 -12.48 -1.25 -2.83
CA ALA A 766 -13.25 -2.36 -2.25
C ALA A 766 -13.09 -2.43 -0.72
N MET A 767 -11.91 -2.11 -0.20
CA MET A 767 -11.62 -2.11 1.25
C MET A 767 -12.02 -0.83 1.98
N SER A 768 -12.29 0.27 1.26
CA SER A 768 -12.75 1.53 1.86
C SER A 768 -14.22 1.48 2.34
N ASP A 769 -14.91 0.35 2.15
CA ASP A 769 -16.27 0.13 2.64
C ASP A 769 -16.43 -1.15 3.49
N PRO A 770 -15.94 -1.18 4.75
CA PRO A 770 -15.96 -2.40 5.55
C PRO A 770 -17.35 -2.96 5.89
N GLU A 771 -18.43 -2.19 5.72
CA GLU A 771 -19.81 -2.69 5.82
C GLU A 771 -20.13 -3.73 4.74
N LYS A 772 -19.49 -3.57 3.58
CA LYS A 772 -19.79 -4.28 2.35
C LYS A 772 -18.54 -5.08 2.01
N LYS A 773 -18.38 -6.30 2.56
CA LYS A 773 -17.22 -7.17 2.23
C LYS A 773 -16.94 -7.10 0.72
N GLY A 774 -15.83 -6.47 0.35
CA GLY A 774 -15.62 -6.02 -1.01
C GLY A 774 -15.26 -7.17 -1.93
N ILE A 775 -15.88 -7.23 -3.11
CA ILE A 775 -15.43 -8.02 -4.24
C ILE A 775 -14.68 -7.06 -5.18
N VAL A 776 -13.50 -7.44 -5.64
CA VAL A 776 -12.85 -6.82 -6.80
C VAL A 776 -13.13 -7.70 -8.01
N TYR A 777 -13.80 -7.11 -8.99
CA TYR A 777 -14.05 -7.76 -10.27
C TYR A 777 -12.89 -7.53 -11.23
N ILE A 778 -12.60 -8.52 -12.08
CA ILE A 778 -11.64 -8.43 -13.17
C ILE A 778 -12.29 -8.94 -14.46
N ASN A 779 -12.31 -8.13 -15.51
CA ASN A 779 -12.75 -8.54 -16.85
C ASN A 779 -11.51 -8.62 -17.76
N ALA A 780 -11.02 -9.79 -18.16
CA ALA A 780 -11.53 -11.12 -17.90
C ALA A 780 -10.37 -12.13 -17.81
N TRP A 781 -10.68 -13.37 -17.43
CA TRP A 781 -9.71 -14.46 -17.37
C TRP A 781 -9.24 -14.84 -18.78
N ASN A 782 -10.18 -15.02 -19.70
CA ASN A 782 -9.98 -15.69 -20.98
C ASN A 782 -10.86 -15.17 -22.12
N GLU A 783 -11.23 -13.90 -22.20
CA GLU A 783 -11.91 -13.35 -23.39
C GLU A 783 -10.88 -13.00 -24.50
N TYR A 784 -10.15 -14.02 -25.01
CA TYR A 784 -8.97 -13.82 -25.86
C TYR A 784 -9.24 -13.05 -27.15
N THR A 785 -10.35 -13.30 -27.83
CA THR A 785 -10.70 -12.57 -29.07
C THR A 785 -11.21 -11.15 -28.85
N GLU A 786 -11.41 -10.75 -27.58
CA GLU A 786 -11.72 -9.38 -27.19
C GLU A 786 -10.53 -8.67 -26.54
N GLY A 787 -9.32 -9.22 -26.60
CA GLY A 787 -8.16 -8.56 -26.03
C GLY A 787 -8.04 -8.64 -24.51
N CYS A 788 -8.92 -9.41 -23.86
CA CYS A 788 -9.10 -9.45 -22.42
C CYS A 788 -8.63 -10.80 -21.86
N TRP A 789 -7.39 -10.88 -21.37
CA TRP A 789 -6.85 -12.13 -20.83
C TRP A 789 -5.82 -11.94 -19.73
N LEU A 790 -5.71 -12.98 -18.90
CA LEU A 790 -4.70 -13.14 -17.86
C LEU A 790 -3.78 -14.35 -18.07
N LEU A 791 -4.13 -15.26 -18.99
CA LEU A 791 -3.30 -16.42 -19.28
C LEU A 791 -1.92 -15.97 -19.81
N PRO A 792 -0.79 -16.56 -19.34
CA PRO A 792 0.54 -16.16 -19.78
C PRO A 792 0.75 -16.28 -21.28
N ASP A 793 1.44 -15.32 -21.88
CA ASP A 793 1.68 -15.24 -23.32
C ASP A 793 3.16 -15.05 -23.69
N VAL A 794 3.50 -15.31 -24.95
CA VAL A 794 4.90 -15.26 -25.42
C VAL A 794 5.54 -13.87 -25.36
N ARG A 795 4.75 -12.78 -25.38
CA ARG A 795 5.26 -11.40 -25.38
C ARG A 795 5.47 -10.89 -23.96
N ARG A 796 4.52 -11.16 -23.06
CA ARG A 796 4.48 -10.63 -21.70
C ARG A 796 4.81 -11.66 -20.62
N GLY A 797 4.97 -12.92 -20.96
CA GLY A 797 5.11 -13.97 -19.96
C GLY A 797 3.90 -14.01 -19.04
N ASP A 798 4.14 -14.00 -17.74
CA ASP A 798 3.15 -14.08 -16.67
C ASP A 798 2.98 -12.76 -15.88
N LEU A 799 3.40 -11.63 -16.45
CA LEU A 799 3.48 -10.33 -15.75
C LEU A 799 2.16 -9.87 -15.12
N LYS A 800 1.00 -10.05 -15.79
CA LYS A 800 -0.31 -9.70 -15.22
C LYS A 800 -0.71 -10.58 -14.04
N LEU A 801 -0.34 -11.86 -14.04
CA LEU A 801 -0.56 -12.76 -12.90
C LEU A 801 0.36 -12.39 -11.72
N ARG A 802 1.59 -11.94 -12.00
CA ARG A 802 2.49 -11.40 -10.96
C ARG A 802 1.94 -10.11 -10.35
N ALA A 803 1.38 -9.21 -11.17
CA ALA A 803 0.71 -8.01 -10.69
C ALA A 803 -0.44 -8.36 -9.73
N LEU A 804 -1.29 -9.31 -10.10
CA LEU A 804 -2.35 -9.83 -9.22
C LEU A 804 -1.79 -10.41 -7.91
N ALA A 805 -0.75 -11.24 -8.01
CA ALA A 805 -0.12 -11.86 -6.84
C ALA A 805 0.46 -10.82 -5.88
N ARG A 806 1.13 -9.78 -6.40
CA ARG A 806 1.66 -8.65 -5.61
C ARG A 806 0.56 -7.87 -4.89
N VAL A 807 -0.61 -7.72 -5.52
CA VAL A 807 -1.71 -6.94 -4.94
C VAL A 807 -2.52 -7.74 -3.93
N PHE A 808 -2.90 -8.97 -4.26
CA PHE A 808 -3.88 -9.73 -3.46
C PHE A 808 -3.24 -10.80 -2.55
N GLY A 809 -2.04 -11.30 -2.86
CA GLY A 809 -1.23 -12.10 -1.94
C GLY A 809 -1.91 -13.32 -1.31
N ARG A 810 -2.91 -13.92 -1.96
CA ARG A 810 -3.74 -14.96 -1.35
C ARG A 810 -3.09 -16.35 -1.39
N ARG A 811 -3.43 -17.14 -0.35
CA ARG A 811 -2.86 -18.45 -0.03
C ARG A 811 -3.38 -19.59 -0.92
N PRO A 812 -2.55 -20.64 -1.18
CA PRO A 812 -1.25 -20.90 -0.55
C PRO A 812 -0.15 -19.96 -1.11
N SER A 813 0.34 -19.04 -0.28
CA SER A 813 0.81 -17.69 -0.68
C SER A 813 2.32 -17.56 -0.61
N ASP A 814 3.04 -18.68 -0.67
CA ASP A 814 4.48 -18.64 -0.37
C ASP A 814 5.32 -18.91 -1.63
N LYS A 815 4.68 -19.25 -2.75
CA LYS A 815 5.35 -19.79 -3.94
C LYS A 815 4.59 -19.52 -5.24
N TYR A 816 4.17 -18.27 -5.51
CA TYR A 816 3.88 -17.95 -6.91
C TYR A 816 5.18 -18.17 -7.70
N ALA A 817 5.20 -19.22 -8.52
CA ALA A 817 6.38 -19.66 -9.23
C ALA A 817 5.95 -20.12 -10.62
N PHE A 818 6.01 -19.20 -11.59
CA PHE A 818 5.97 -19.57 -13.00
C PHE A 818 7.30 -20.23 -13.36
N THR A 819 7.38 -21.56 -13.16
CA THR A 819 8.61 -22.35 -13.42
C THR A 819 8.36 -23.41 -14.48
N ARG A 820 9.44 -23.81 -15.15
CA ARG A 820 9.48 -24.98 -16.05
C ARG A 820 8.96 -26.30 -15.44
N ASN A 821 8.88 -26.41 -14.12
CA ASN A 821 8.37 -27.59 -13.40
C ASN A 821 6.90 -27.44 -13.01
N CYS A 822 6.21 -26.42 -13.50
CA CYS A 822 4.76 -26.42 -13.54
C CYS A 822 4.35 -27.68 -14.32
N PRO A 823 3.60 -28.63 -13.72
CA PRO A 823 3.28 -29.92 -14.34
C PRO A 823 2.53 -29.79 -15.68
N TYR A 824 2.10 -28.58 -16.01
CA TYR A 824 1.30 -28.21 -17.17
C TYR A 824 2.13 -27.61 -18.34
N TRP A 825 3.48 -27.66 -18.28
CA TRP A 825 4.45 -27.15 -19.28
C TRP A 825 4.91 -28.22 -20.31
N LYS A 826 4.02 -29.03 -20.88
CA LYS A 826 4.44 -29.99 -21.92
C LYS A 826 4.65 -29.28 -23.26
N GLY A 827 5.87 -28.79 -23.54
CA GLY A 827 6.28 -28.51 -24.93
C GLY A 827 7.33 -27.42 -25.20
N SER A 828 7.74 -26.62 -24.22
CA SER A 828 8.61 -25.45 -24.50
C SER A 828 10.07 -25.63 -24.04
N LYS A 829 10.99 -25.63 -25.01
CA LYS A 829 12.45 -25.79 -24.85
C LYS A 829 13.19 -24.53 -24.35
N ALA A 830 12.53 -23.52 -23.76
CA ALA A 830 13.20 -22.30 -23.26
C ALA A 830 13.50 -22.33 -21.72
N PRO A 831 14.75 -22.09 -21.27
CA PRO A 831 15.18 -22.25 -19.87
C PRO A 831 14.63 -21.15 -18.97
N VAL A 832 13.79 -21.52 -18.00
CA VAL A 832 13.45 -20.67 -16.85
C VAL A 832 13.88 -21.41 -15.59
N GLN A 833 14.93 -20.89 -14.93
CA GLN A 833 15.47 -21.41 -13.68
C GLN A 833 14.48 -21.22 -12.52
N LYS A 834 14.50 -22.14 -11.56
CA LYS A 834 13.73 -22.10 -10.32
C LYS A 834 14.19 -20.92 -9.46
N ALA A 835 13.50 -19.79 -9.49
CA ALA A 835 13.63 -18.77 -8.46
C ALA A 835 12.51 -18.92 -7.43
N LYS A 836 12.85 -19.36 -6.21
CA LYS A 836 12.03 -19.09 -5.03
C LYS A 836 12.32 -17.64 -4.65
N PHE A 837 11.51 -16.71 -5.13
CA PHE A 837 11.60 -15.31 -4.72
C PHE A 837 10.77 -15.12 -3.46
N THR A 838 11.41 -15.20 -2.29
CA THR A 838 10.79 -14.87 -1.00
C THR A 838 11.35 -13.59 -0.38
N ASP A 839 12.42 -13.03 -0.96
CA ASP A 839 13.06 -11.78 -0.50
C ASP A 839 12.62 -10.62 -1.39
N VAL A 840 11.77 -9.76 -0.84
CA VAL A 840 11.30 -8.51 -1.45
C VAL A 840 12.51 -7.59 -1.67
N PRO A 841 12.69 -6.98 -2.86
CA PRO A 841 13.72 -5.96 -3.06
C PRO A 841 13.51 -4.77 -2.12
N ASP A 842 14.60 -4.15 -1.69
CA ASP A 842 14.55 -2.92 -0.90
C ASP A 842 13.99 -1.77 -1.74
N PHE A 843 14.28 -1.78 -3.05
CA PHE A 843 13.64 -0.90 -4.04
C PHE A 843 13.17 -1.70 -5.24
N GLU A 844 11.85 -1.76 -5.44
CA GLU A 844 11.22 -2.46 -6.58
C GLU A 844 10.96 -1.51 -7.75
N ASN A 845 11.21 -1.97 -8.97
CA ASN A 845 10.85 -1.30 -10.21
C ASN A 845 11.34 0.16 -10.33
N VAL A 846 12.54 0.45 -9.82
CA VAL A 846 13.17 1.76 -9.96
C VAL A 846 13.31 2.06 -11.45
N LYS A 847 12.59 3.08 -11.91
CA LYS A 847 12.57 3.47 -13.33
C LYS A 847 13.82 4.26 -13.67
N TYR A 848 14.44 3.88 -14.79
CA TYR A 848 15.58 4.63 -15.35
C TYR A 848 15.29 5.17 -16.76
N GLY A 849 14.08 4.96 -17.25
CA GLY A 849 13.60 5.52 -18.50
C GLY A 849 12.08 5.34 -18.67
N PRO A 850 11.50 5.93 -19.73
CA PRO A 850 10.05 5.97 -19.94
C PRO A 850 9.44 4.65 -20.43
N HIS A 851 10.24 3.73 -20.98
CA HIS A 851 9.74 2.46 -21.51
C HIS A 851 9.36 1.48 -20.39
N GLU A 852 8.34 0.65 -20.62
CA GLU A 852 7.85 -0.30 -19.61
C GLU A 852 8.95 -1.22 -19.07
N ARG A 853 9.84 -1.68 -19.97
CA ARG A 853 10.98 -2.55 -19.62
C ARG A 853 12.11 -1.85 -18.90
N GLN A 854 12.22 -0.52 -18.94
CA GLN A 854 13.31 0.26 -18.32
C GLN A 854 13.11 0.42 -16.80
N GLY A 855 13.11 -0.70 -16.09
CA GLY A 855 13.02 -0.76 -14.63
C GLY A 855 14.05 -1.72 -14.05
N MET A 856 14.48 -1.45 -12.83
CA MET A 856 15.38 -2.32 -12.08
C MET A 856 14.86 -2.62 -10.68
N ASP A 857 15.28 -3.76 -10.13
CA ASP A 857 15.02 -4.13 -8.74
C ASP A 857 16.36 -4.15 -7.98
N VAL A 858 16.36 -3.65 -6.75
CA VAL A 858 17.57 -3.42 -5.94
C VAL A 858 17.43 -4.15 -4.59
N TRP A 859 18.43 -4.96 -4.27
CA TRP A 859 18.61 -5.58 -2.95
C TRP A 859 19.87 -5.05 -2.29
N LEU A 860 19.73 -4.41 -1.14
CA LEU A 860 20.81 -3.97 -0.29
C LEU A 860 21.26 -5.13 0.64
N PRO A 861 22.54 -5.17 1.03
CA PRO A 861 23.04 -6.22 1.91
C PRO A 861 22.46 -6.09 3.33
N LYS A 862 22.02 -7.21 3.91
CA LYS A 862 21.44 -7.25 5.27
C LYS A 862 22.48 -7.20 6.40
N CYS A 863 23.78 -7.36 6.11
CA CYS A 863 24.85 -7.40 7.13
C CYS A 863 25.53 -6.04 7.34
N LYS A 864 25.80 -5.66 8.60
CA LYS A 864 26.39 -4.36 9.03
C LYS A 864 27.83 -4.08 8.54
N ALA A 865 28.47 -5.00 7.81
CA ALA A 865 29.87 -4.87 7.40
C ALA A 865 30.15 -3.74 6.38
N SER A 866 29.14 -3.25 5.66
CA SER A 866 29.28 -2.21 4.63
C SER A 866 29.13 -0.76 5.13
N ALA A 867 28.79 -0.54 6.41
CA ALA A 867 28.44 0.79 6.93
C ALA A 867 29.61 1.78 7.05
N LYS A 868 30.88 1.35 6.92
CA LYS A 868 32.07 2.23 7.09
C LYS A 868 32.95 2.38 5.84
N GLY A 869 32.54 1.89 4.66
CA GLY A 869 33.40 1.94 3.46
C GLY A 869 32.71 1.82 2.10
N GLY A 870 31.41 2.16 2.02
CA GLY A 870 30.60 2.01 0.81
C GLY A 870 30.27 0.55 0.47
N THR A 871 29.17 0.32 -0.23
CA THR A 871 28.68 -1.02 -0.60
C THR A 871 29.04 -1.34 -2.05
N PRO A 872 29.80 -2.41 -2.36
CA PRO A 872 30.00 -2.83 -3.74
C PRO A 872 28.67 -3.32 -4.34
N VAL A 873 28.49 -3.14 -5.65
CA VAL A 873 27.24 -3.49 -6.33
C VAL A 873 27.50 -4.39 -7.54
N VAL A 874 26.62 -5.38 -7.73
CA VAL A 874 26.56 -6.20 -8.94
C VAL A 874 25.29 -5.87 -9.71
N ILE A 875 25.42 -5.48 -10.97
CA ILE A 875 24.31 -5.21 -11.89
C ILE A 875 24.18 -6.37 -12.88
N VAL A 876 22.97 -6.93 -12.97
CA VAL A 876 22.67 -8.11 -13.81
C VAL A 876 21.86 -7.71 -15.03
N PHE A 877 22.38 -8.03 -16.22
CA PHE A 877 21.63 -7.99 -17.47
C PHE A 877 21.23 -9.40 -17.88
N HIS A 878 19.93 -9.64 -18.10
CA HIS A 878 19.43 -10.96 -18.45
C HIS A 878 19.88 -11.42 -19.84
N GLY A 879 19.87 -12.73 -20.10
CA GLY A 879 20.12 -13.30 -21.42
C GLY A 879 18.91 -13.26 -22.35
N GLY A 880 18.91 -14.08 -23.41
CA GLY A 880 17.75 -14.26 -24.30
C GLY A 880 17.87 -13.60 -25.67
N GLY A 881 19.10 -13.31 -26.13
CA GLY A 881 19.37 -12.86 -27.50
C GLY A 881 18.84 -11.46 -27.83
N TRP A 882 18.54 -10.66 -26.80
CA TRP A 882 17.76 -9.42 -26.89
C TRP A 882 16.34 -9.58 -27.47
N THR A 883 15.89 -10.80 -27.79
CA THR A 883 14.53 -11.08 -28.30
C THR A 883 13.57 -11.53 -27.21
N SER A 884 14.10 -11.87 -26.03
CA SER A 884 13.34 -12.39 -24.89
C SER A 884 14.11 -12.18 -23.58
N GLY A 885 13.44 -12.38 -22.45
CA GLY A 885 14.03 -12.31 -21.11
C GLY A 885 13.31 -11.33 -20.19
N ASP A 886 13.67 -11.39 -18.91
CA ASP A 886 13.12 -10.55 -17.85
C ASP A 886 14.20 -10.29 -16.78
N ARG A 887 14.07 -9.16 -16.07
CA ARG A 887 15.04 -8.72 -15.07
C ARG A 887 15.22 -9.70 -13.91
N LEU A 888 14.19 -10.48 -13.56
CA LEU A 888 14.28 -11.44 -12.46
C LEU A 888 14.86 -12.80 -12.86
N ALA A 889 15.12 -13.05 -14.15
CA ALA A 889 15.50 -14.36 -14.67
C ALA A 889 16.73 -14.98 -13.99
N ASP A 890 17.72 -14.16 -13.63
CA ASP A 890 19.02 -14.57 -13.07
C ASP A 890 19.23 -14.14 -11.60
N ALA A 891 18.25 -13.48 -11.00
CA ALA A 891 18.40 -12.77 -9.74
C ALA A 891 18.55 -13.70 -8.52
N ALA A 892 17.80 -14.81 -8.46
CA ALA A 892 17.70 -15.62 -7.25
C ALA A 892 19.01 -16.31 -6.81
N VAL A 893 19.84 -16.75 -7.75
CA VAL A 893 21.09 -17.45 -7.41
C VAL A 893 22.17 -16.45 -7.02
N LEU A 894 22.23 -15.30 -7.70
CA LEU A 894 23.18 -14.22 -7.40
C LEU A 894 22.83 -13.49 -6.09
N LEU A 895 21.55 -13.32 -5.79
CA LEU A 895 21.07 -12.60 -4.61
C LEU A 895 21.60 -13.22 -3.31
N LYS A 896 21.51 -14.55 -3.19
CA LYS A 896 22.00 -15.25 -2.00
C LYS A 896 23.50 -15.05 -1.80
N ASP A 897 24.29 -15.15 -2.87
CA ASP A 897 25.75 -14.99 -2.81
C ASP A 897 26.14 -13.53 -2.50
N CYS A 898 25.44 -12.55 -3.06
CA CYS A 898 25.67 -11.13 -2.82
C CYS A 898 25.30 -10.72 -1.38
N GLN A 899 24.11 -11.14 -0.91
CA GLN A 899 23.65 -10.90 0.46
C GLN A 899 24.63 -11.45 1.50
N ALA A 900 25.13 -12.68 1.29
CA ALA A 900 26.09 -13.32 2.20
C ALA A 900 27.45 -12.60 2.27
N ARG A 901 27.76 -11.76 1.28
CA ARG A 901 29.07 -11.10 1.11
C ARG A 901 29.03 -9.60 1.31
N GLY A 902 27.87 -9.03 1.66
CA GLY A 902 27.72 -7.60 1.84
C GLY A 902 27.73 -6.82 0.52
N ILE A 903 27.29 -7.44 -0.57
CA ILE A 903 27.25 -6.86 -1.93
C ILE A 903 25.79 -6.54 -2.27
N ALA A 904 25.52 -5.35 -2.79
CA ALA A 904 24.21 -4.99 -3.32
C ALA A 904 23.98 -5.69 -4.68
N LEU A 905 22.76 -6.14 -4.94
CA LEU A 905 22.36 -6.71 -6.22
C LEU A 905 21.35 -5.80 -6.91
N VAL A 906 21.59 -5.48 -8.18
CA VAL A 906 20.64 -4.78 -9.05
C VAL A 906 20.34 -5.65 -10.25
N THR A 907 19.06 -5.86 -10.55
CA THR A 907 18.65 -6.60 -11.75
C THR A 907 17.89 -5.72 -12.71
N VAL A 908 18.28 -5.73 -13.99
CA VAL A 908 17.83 -4.74 -14.98
C VAL A 908 16.99 -5.39 -16.06
N GLY A 909 15.83 -4.82 -16.35
CA GLY A 909 15.06 -5.08 -17.57
C GLY A 909 15.44 -4.05 -18.63
N TYR A 910 15.49 -4.42 -19.90
CA TYR A 910 15.82 -3.51 -21.01
C TYR A 910 14.91 -3.78 -22.22
N ARG A 911 14.76 -2.81 -23.14
CA ARG A 911 14.02 -2.99 -24.40
C ARG A 911 14.54 -4.16 -25.21
N LEU A 912 13.64 -4.99 -25.75
CA LEU A 912 13.97 -6.08 -26.66
C LEU A 912 14.01 -5.58 -28.12
N LEU A 913 14.55 -6.39 -29.04
CA LEU A 913 14.67 -6.03 -30.46
C LEU A 913 13.30 -5.66 -31.07
N ALA A 914 12.23 -6.36 -30.69
CA ALA A 914 10.88 -6.04 -31.15
C ALA A 914 10.40 -4.66 -30.65
N ASP A 915 10.78 -4.26 -29.44
CA ASP A 915 10.46 -2.94 -28.90
C ASP A 915 11.23 -1.84 -29.66
N ALA A 916 12.47 -2.14 -30.07
CA ALA A 916 13.29 -1.26 -30.89
C ALA A 916 12.71 -1.10 -32.30
N GLU A 917 12.25 -2.19 -32.92
CA GLU A 917 11.53 -2.17 -34.20
C GLU A 917 10.21 -1.39 -34.11
N ASP A 918 9.46 -1.58 -33.02
CA ASP A 918 8.23 -0.82 -32.74
C ASP A 918 8.51 0.70 -32.62
N GLN A 919 9.72 1.09 -32.22
CA GLN A 919 10.17 2.48 -32.10
C GLN A 919 11.01 2.97 -33.31
N ASP A 920 11.13 2.16 -34.36
CA ASP A 920 11.96 2.43 -35.56
C ASP A 920 13.43 2.78 -35.23
N VAL A 921 13.99 2.15 -34.20
CA VAL A 921 15.38 2.30 -33.80
C VAL A 921 16.27 1.38 -34.64
N LYS A 922 17.29 1.97 -35.30
CA LYS A 922 18.26 1.23 -36.13
C LYS A 922 19.70 1.49 -35.68
N PRO A 923 20.54 0.44 -35.53
CA PRO A 923 20.15 -0.97 -35.51
C PRO A 923 19.31 -1.30 -34.26
N PRO A 924 18.44 -2.33 -34.29
CA PRO A 924 17.59 -2.69 -33.15
C PRO A 924 18.33 -2.89 -31.82
N VAL A 925 19.55 -3.45 -31.85
CA VAL A 925 20.39 -3.68 -30.66
C VAL A 925 20.78 -2.39 -29.93
N LYS A 926 20.73 -1.23 -30.61
CA LYS A 926 20.99 0.09 -30.01
C LYS A 926 20.08 0.33 -28.81
N ALA A 927 18.78 0.03 -28.92
CA ALA A 927 17.84 0.26 -27.83
C ALA A 927 18.22 -0.55 -26.58
N CYS A 928 18.61 -1.82 -26.78
CA CYS A 928 19.00 -2.73 -25.70
C CYS A 928 20.26 -2.24 -24.98
N LEU A 929 21.28 -1.83 -25.74
CA LEU A 929 22.57 -1.41 -25.21
C LEU A 929 22.53 -0.01 -24.58
N ASP A 930 21.77 0.92 -25.16
CA ASP A 930 21.50 2.23 -24.56
C ASP A 930 20.79 2.08 -23.21
N ASP A 931 19.84 1.15 -23.12
CA ASP A 931 19.11 0.86 -21.88
C ASP A 931 20.03 0.27 -20.81
N ALA A 932 20.96 -0.62 -21.20
CA ALA A 932 21.97 -1.15 -20.28
C ALA A 932 22.86 -0.04 -19.71
N VAL A 933 23.30 0.91 -20.54
CA VAL A 933 24.07 2.09 -20.12
C VAL A 933 23.25 3.00 -19.20
N ALA A 934 21.99 3.28 -19.55
CA ALA A 934 21.10 4.12 -18.75
C ALA A 934 20.86 3.52 -17.36
N ALA A 935 20.72 2.19 -17.26
CA ALA A 935 20.58 1.51 -15.99
C ALA A 935 21.83 1.69 -15.10
N VAL A 936 23.04 1.52 -15.62
CA VAL A 936 24.28 1.76 -14.85
C VAL A 936 24.35 3.21 -14.37
N ARG A 937 24.01 4.18 -15.22
CA ARG A 937 23.97 5.60 -14.84
C ARG A 937 22.96 5.87 -13.74
N CYS A 938 21.79 5.24 -13.79
CA CYS A 938 20.77 5.34 -12.76
C CYS A 938 21.24 4.78 -11.41
N VAL A 939 21.92 3.63 -11.40
CA VAL A 939 22.54 3.08 -10.17
C VAL A 939 23.56 4.07 -9.59
N LYS A 940 24.40 4.69 -10.42
CA LYS A 940 25.36 5.71 -9.97
C LYS A 940 24.67 6.95 -9.40
N ALA A 941 23.56 7.38 -10.01
CA ALA A 941 22.79 8.53 -9.54
C ALA A 941 22.17 8.31 -8.15
N HIS A 942 21.81 7.07 -7.82
CA HIS A 942 21.27 6.69 -6.50
C HIS A 942 22.34 6.17 -5.52
N ALA A 943 23.62 6.25 -5.88
CA ALA A 943 24.68 5.63 -5.08
C ALA A 943 24.76 6.19 -3.65
N SER A 944 24.47 7.48 -3.44
CA SER A 944 24.42 8.07 -2.10
C SER A 944 23.25 7.51 -1.27
N GLU A 945 22.06 7.39 -1.87
CA GLU A 945 20.86 6.88 -1.21
C GLU A 945 21.01 5.41 -0.84
N TRP A 946 21.59 4.61 -1.74
CA TRP A 946 21.75 3.18 -1.58
C TRP A 946 23.07 2.78 -0.89
N ASN A 947 23.87 3.76 -0.46
CA ASN A 947 25.21 3.58 0.10
C ASN A 947 26.12 2.71 -0.79
N ILE A 948 26.07 2.91 -2.11
CA ILE A 948 26.88 2.19 -3.10
C ILE A 948 28.21 2.89 -3.31
N ASP A 949 29.28 2.10 -3.35
CA ASP A 949 30.60 2.54 -3.76
C ASP A 949 30.72 2.47 -5.29
N VAL A 950 30.69 3.64 -5.95
CA VAL A 950 30.76 3.76 -7.41
C VAL A 950 32.10 3.31 -8.00
N SER A 951 33.14 3.10 -7.18
CA SER A 951 34.41 2.52 -7.61
C SER A 951 34.41 0.99 -7.65
N ARG A 952 33.35 0.35 -7.13
CA ARG A 952 33.20 -1.12 -7.01
C ARG A 952 31.91 -1.62 -7.65
N ILE A 953 31.70 -1.23 -8.90
CA ILE A 953 30.60 -1.70 -9.74
C ILE A 953 31.05 -2.92 -10.57
N GLY A 954 30.38 -4.04 -10.38
CA GLY A 954 30.51 -5.23 -11.19
C GLY A 954 29.31 -5.45 -12.12
N LEU A 955 29.54 -5.92 -13.34
CA LEU A 955 28.47 -6.30 -14.27
C LEU A 955 28.48 -7.81 -14.52
N THR A 956 27.31 -8.43 -14.68
CA THR A 956 27.21 -9.84 -15.04
C THR A 956 26.00 -10.14 -15.91
N GLY A 957 26.09 -11.21 -16.71
CA GLY A 957 24.98 -11.66 -17.52
C GLY A 957 25.36 -12.87 -18.39
N GLY A 958 24.34 -13.60 -18.87
CA GLY A 958 24.49 -14.72 -19.79
C GLY A 958 24.17 -14.34 -21.23
N SER A 959 24.89 -14.89 -22.21
CA SER A 959 24.60 -14.70 -23.64
C SER A 959 24.53 -13.20 -24.01
N ALA A 960 23.40 -12.71 -24.52
CA ALA A 960 23.13 -11.28 -24.77
C ALA A 960 23.39 -10.38 -23.55
N GLY A 961 23.06 -10.81 -22.34
CA GLY A 961 23.34 -10.06 -21.11
C GLY A 961 24.83 -9.94 -20.83
N GLY A 962 25.59 -11.00 -21.11
CA GLY A 962 27.06 -10.98 -21.03
C GLY A 962 27.69 -10.05 -22.08
N CYS A 963 27.13 -10.04 -23.30
CA CYS A 963 27.51 -9.07 -24.33
C CYS A 963 27.22 -7.63 -23.89
N SER A 964 26.02 -7.36 -23.33
CA SER A 964 25.66 -6.05 -22.78
C SER A 964 26.60 -5.61 -21.65
N SER A 965 26.98 -6.53 -20.75
CA SER A 965 27.95 -6.24 -19.68
C SER A 965 29.32 -5.86 -20.24
N LEU A 966 29.83 -6.59 -21.23
CA LEU A 966 31.10 -6.27 -21.89
C LEU A 966 31.02 -4.92 -22.61
N TYR A 967 29.94 -4.66 -23.35
CA TYR A 967 29.69 -3.37 -24.00
C TYR A 967 29.76 -2.20 -23.01
N CYS A 968 28.99 -2.26 -21.91
CA CYS A 968 28.98 -1.21 -20.89
C CYS A 968 30.37 -0.95 -20.27
N SER A 969 31.19 -2.00 -20.14
CA SER A 969 32.54 -1.89 -19.57
C SER A 969 33.61 -1.38 -20.53
N LEU A 970 33.33 -1.31 -21.84
CA LEU A 970 34.31 -0.97 -22.87
C LEU A 970 33.96 0.31 -23.63
N MET A 971 32.67 0.63 -23.76
CA MET A 971 32.21 1.84 -24.43
C MET A 971 32.91 3.09 -23.89
N ASP A 972 33.28 4.01 -24.79
CA ASP A 972 34.05 5.24 -24.54
C ASP A 972 35.21 5.07 -23.53
N GLY A 973 35.94 3.95 -23.63
CA GLY A 973 37.10 3.69 -22.77
C GLY A 973 36.74 3.42 -21.31
N ASN A 974 35.62 2.73 -21.05
CA ASN A 974 35.09 2.44 -19.72
C ASN A 974 34.64 3.71 -18.95
N VAL A 975 33.99 4.66 -19.64
CA VAL A 975 33.51 5.92 -19.02
C VAL A 975 32.56 5.69 -17.82
N LEU A 976 31.92 4.52 -17.77
CA LEU A 976 31.02 4.15 -16.68
C LEU A 976 31.77 3.77 -15.39
N GLY A 977 33.09 3.53 -15.45
CA GLY A 977 33.91 3.18 -14.29
C GLY A 977 33.64 1.76 -13.79
N ILE A 978 33.43 0.81 -14.70
CA ILE A 978 33.18 -0.58 -14.35
C ILE A 978 34.46 -1.22 -13.84
N ARG A 979 34.41 -1.86 -12.66
CA ARG A 979 35.57 -2.51 -12.04
C ARG A 979 35.81 -3.91 -12.60
N ALA A 980 34.73 -4.68 -12.77
CA ALA A 980 34.82 -6.06 -13.23
C ALA A 980 33.58 -6.50 -14.00
N VAL A 981 33.75 -7.48 -14.89
CA VAL A 981 32.64 -8.16 -15.57
C VAL A 981 32.78 -9.67 -15.43
N LEU A 982 31.67 -10.35 -15.13
CA LEU A 982 31.52 -11.80 -15.28
C LEU A 982 30.57 -12.10 -16.45
N ALA A 983 31.11 -12.51 -17.59
CA ALA A 983 30.33 -12.79 -18.78
C ALA A 983 30.15 -14.31 -18.96
N ASN A 984 28.91 -14.80 -18.92
CA ASN A 984 28.61 -16.22 -19.08
C ASN A 984 28.21 -16.56 -20.52
N SER A 985 29.05 -17.33 -21.21
CA SER A 985 28.94 -17.72 -22.62
C SER A 985 28.51 -16.55 -23.52
N PRO A 986 29.18 -15.38 -23.43
CA PRO A 986 28.82 -14.19 -24.19
C PRO A 986 29.17 -14.35 -25.67
N GLN A 987 28.41 -13.65 -26.52
CA GLN A 987 28.91 -13.28 -27.84
C GLN A 987 29.84 -12.08 -27.64
N THR A 988 31.14 -12.29 -27.80
CA THR A 988 32.18 -11.26 -27.57
C THR A 988 32.48 -10.42 -28.79
N THR A 989 31.93 -10.80 -29.95
CA THR A 989 31.96 -10.02 -31.17
C THR A 989 30.58 -10.02 -31.81
N LEU A 990 30.23 -8.88 -32.40
CA LEU A 990 29.04 -8.65 -33.20
C LEU A 990 29.40 -8.38 -34.66
N ASP A 991 30.55 -8.88 -35.13
CA ASP A 991 30.94 -8.83 -36.54
C ASP A 991 30.67 -10.20 -37.20
N PRO A 992 29.78 -10.30 -38.21
CA PRO A 992 29.43 -11.59 -38.82
C PRO A 992 30.60 -12.28 -39.51
N LYS A 993 31.59 -11.52 -40.02
CA LYS A 993 32.79 -12.08 -40.64
C LYS A 993 33.70 -12.68 -39.57
N GLU A 994 33.96 -11.94 -38.51
CA GLU A 994 34.77 -12.41 -37.38
C GLU A 994 34.13 -13.63 -36.71
N MET A 995 32.80 -13.61 -36.53
CA MET A 995 32.04 -14.75 -36.02
C MET A 995 32.22 -16.00 -36.89
N LYS A 996 32.27 -15.87 -38.23
CA LYS A 996 32.54 -16.99 -39.15
C LYS A 996 33.98 -17.47 -39.09
N GLU A 997 34.93 -16.56 -38.98
CA GLU A 997 36.35 -16.91 -38.84
C GLU A 997 36.62 -17.65 -37.54
N TRP A 998 35.99 -17.23 -36.43
CA TRP A 998 36.17 -17.85 -35.13
C TRP A 998 35.37 -19.15 -34.99
N ILE A 999 34.18 -19.19 -35.58
CA ILE A 999 33.21 -20.29 -35.47
C ILE A 999 32.57 -20.52 -36.85
N PRO A 1000 33.11 -21.42 -37.68
CA PRO A 1000 32.68 -21.58 -39.08
C PRO A 1000 31.18 -21.86 -39.28
N ASN A 1001 30.53 -22.54 -38.32
CA ASN A 1001 29.09 -22.81 -38.33
C ASN A 1001 28.23 -21.77 -37.60
N SER A 1002 28.75 -20.57 -37.33
CA SER A 1002 27.96 -19.45 -36.78
C SER A 1002 26.81 -19.08 -37.71
N ARG A 1003 25.65 -18.77 -37.10
CA ARG A 1003 24.36 -18.56 -37.80
C ARG A 1003 23.37 -17.65 -37.06
N TYR A 1004 23.79 -16.98 -35.98
CA TYR A 1004 22.91 -16.21 -35.10
C TYR A 1004 23.48 -14.80 -34.89
N GLY A 1005 22.61 -13.79 -34.76
CA GLY A 1005 23.00 -12.38 -34.51
C GLY A 1005 22.40 -11.36 -35.49
N ALA A 1006 21.95 -11.81 -36.67
CA ALA A 1006 21.44 -10.94 -37.74
C ALA A 1006 20.31 -9.97 -37.29
N SER A 1007 19.38 -10.45 -36.47
CA SER A 1007 18.26 -9.65 -35.98
C SER A 1007 18.70 -8.44 -35.15
N ALA A 1008 19.85 -8.52 -34.47
CA ALA A 1008 20.39 -7.41 -33.69
C ALA A 1008 20.70 -6.18 -34.58
N PHE A 1009 20.99 -6.43 -35.86
CA PHE A 1009 21.28 -5.41 -36.87
C PHE A 1009 20.15 -5.23 -37.89
N GLY A 1010 18.96 -5.82 -37.63
CA GLY A 1010 17.79 -5.67 -38.49
C GLY A 1010 17.80 -6.52 -39.77
N TYR A 1011 18.68 -7.52 -39.85
CA TYR A 1011 18.73 -8.46 -40.98
C TYR A 1011 17.93 -9.73 -40.68
N LYS A 1012 17.38 -10.34 -41.74
CA LYS A 1012 16.50 -11.50 -41.64
C LYS A 1012 17.25 -12.77 -41.24
N ASP A 1013 18.46 -12.94 -41.76
CA ASP A 1013 19.31 -14.09 -41.48
C ASP A 1013 20.80 -13.75 -41.54
N PHE A 1014 21.63 -14.69 -41.07
CA PHE A 1014 23.07 -14.48 -40.89
C PHE A 1014 23.82 -14.29 -42.21
N ASN A 1015 23.42 -14.97 -43.28
CA ASN A 1015 24.12 -14.84 -44.56
C ASN A 1015 23.85 -13.47 -45.17
N GLN A 1016 22.59 -13.01 -45.10
CA GLN A 1016 22.25 -11.64 -45.49
C GLN A 1016 23.08 -10.62 -44.69
N TRP A 1017 23.17 -10.78 -43.37
CA TRP A 1017 23.98 -9.88 -42.55
C TRP A 1017 25.48 -9.90 -42.93
N LEU A 1018 26.03 -11.07 -43.26
CA LEU A 1018 27.42 -11.23 -43.69
C LEU A 1018 27.67 -10.57 -45.06
N GLU A 1019 26.78 -10.75 -46.02
CA GLU A 1019 26.85 -10.12 -47.36
C GLU A 1019 26.80 -8.60 -47.26
N HIS A 1020 25.94 -8.07 -46.39
CA HIS A 1020 25.77 -6.64 -46.16
C HIS A 1020 26.67 -6.07 -45.05
N ARG A 1021 27.70 -6.80 -44.62
CA ARG A 1021 28.59 -6.37 -43.51
C ARG A 1021 29.17 -4.97 -43.74
N SER A 1022 29.54 -4.62 -44.97
CA SER A 1022 30.11 -3.31 -45.30
C SER A 1022 29.15 -2.14 -44.98
N GLU A 1023 27.85 -2.37 -44.99
CA GLU A 1023 26.82 -1.35 -44.74
C GLU A 1023 26.59 -1.07 -43.25
N CYS A 1024 27.04 -1.96 -42.37
CA CYS A 1024 26.86 -1.85 -40.92
C CYS A 1024 28.19 -1.78 -40.15
N LEU A 1025 29.30 -1.49 -40.81
CA LEU A 1025 30.63 -1.38 -40.20
C LEU A 1025 30.69 -0.36 -39.05
N ASP A 1026 30.08 0.81 -39.24
CA ASP A 1026 29.99 1.85 -38.22
C ASP A 1026 29.23 1.37 -36.97
N GLN A 1027 28.19 0.58 -37.17
CA GLN A 1027 27.40 -0.01 -36.10
C GLN A 1027 28.16 -1.13 -35.39
N ILE A 1028 28.86 -1.99 -36.14
CA ILE A 1028 29.72 -3.05 -35.59
C ILE A 1028 30.81 -2.42 -34.73
N GLU A 1029 31.49 -1.40 -35.25
CA GLU A 1029 32.53 -0.65 -34.55
C GLU A 1029 32.05 0.01 -33.26
N ARG A 1030 30.77 0.37 -33.20
CA ARG A 1030 30.14 1.02 -32.05
C ARG A 1030 29.66 0.04 -31.00
N TYR A 1031 29.14 -1.12 -31.39
CA TYR A 1031 28.42 -2.03 -30.47
C TYR A 1031 29.17 -3.35 -30.18
N SER A 1032 30.12 -3.77 -31.00
CA SER A 1032 30.86 -5.03 -30.83
C SER A 1032 31.90 -4.94 -29.71
N PRO A 1033 31.86 -5.79 -28.66
CA PRO A 1033 32.84 -5.74 -27.58
C PRO A 1033 34.29 -5.95 -28.04
N ALA A 1034 34.54 -6.83 -29.02
CA ALA A 1034 35.87 -7.04 -29.59
C ALA A 1034 36.43 -5.75 -30.24
N GLU A 1035 35.60 -5.01 -30.97
CA GLU A 1035 36.01 -3.72 -31.58
C GLU A 1035 36.25 -2.64 -30.53
N LEU A 1036 35.37 -2.54 -29.53
CA LEU A 1036 35.55 -1.59 -28.44
C LEU A 1036 36.84 -1.88 -27.65
N LEU A 1037 37.18 -3.15 -27.41
CA LEU A 1037 38.43 -3.55 -26.78
C LEU A 1037 39.65 -3.16 -27.61
N ARG A 1038 39.60 -3.31 -28.94
CA ARG A 1038 40.69 -2.88 -29.84
C ARG A 1038 40.94 -1.37 -29.75
N LYS A 1039 39.90 -0.57 -29.51
CA LYS A 1039 39.95 0.89 -29.37
C LYS A 1039 40.21 1.36 -27.94
N CYS A 1040 40.09 0.47 -26.95
CA CYS A 1040 40.24 0.82 -25.53
C CYS A 1040 41.70 1.23 -25.21
N PRO A 1041 41.92 2.38 -24.52
CA PRO A 1041 43.25 2.76 -24.05
C PRO A 1041 43.87 1.72 -23.09
N SER A 1042 45.18 1.52 -23.17
CA SER A 1042 45.89 0.62 -22.25
C SER A 1042 45.72 1.11 -20.81
N GLY A 1043 45.15 0.26 -19.94
CA GLY A 1043 44.97 0.54 -18.51
C GLY A 1043 43.59 1.09 -18.09
N SER A 1044 42.68 1.40 -19.01
CA SER A 1044 41.32 1.89 -18.69
C SER A 1044 40.25 0.79 -18.58
N ALA A 1045 40.59 -0.46 -18.93
CA ALA A 1045 39.62 -1.56 -19.02
C ALA A 1045 39.32 -2.21 -17.65
N ALA A 1046 38.07 -2.63 -17.48
CA ALA A 1046 37.64 -3.49 -16.38
C ALA A 1046 38.38 -4.84 -16.38
N ARG A 1047 38.37 -5.56 -15.25
CA ARG A 1047 38.81 -6.96 -15.23
C ARG A 1047 37.73 -7.88 -15.78
N PHE A 1048 38.11 -8.77 -16.70
CA PHE A 1048 37.18 -9.70 -17.33
C PHE A 1048 37.31 -11.12 -16.78
N PHE A 1049 36.19 -11.66 -16.33
CA PHE A 1049 36.01 -13.07 -16.01
C PHE A 1049 34.96 -13.65 -16.96
N TYR A 1050 35.18 -14.87 -17.44
CA TYR A 1050 34.18 -15.55 -18.26
C TYR A 1050 33.95 -16.99 -17.83
N THR A 1051 32.75 -17.47 -18.11
CA THR A 1051 32.38 -18.89 -18.02
C THR A 1051 31.87 -19.36 -19.37
N CYS A 1052 32.41 -20.44 -19.91
CA CYS A 1052 32.00 -21.00 -21.20
C CYS A 1052 31.97 -22.53 -21.15
N PRO A 1053 31.26 -23.20 -22.08
CA PRO A 1053 31.36 -24.64 -22.22
C PRO A 1053 32.80 -25.07 -22.57
N PRO A 1054 33.15 -26.36 -22.45
CA PRO A 1054 34.43 -26.87 -22.93
C PRO A 1054 34.60 -26.63 -24.45
N LEU A 1055 35.85 -26.52 -24.89
CA LEU A 1055 36.17 -26.52 -26.32
C LEU A 1055 35.71 -27.83 -26.97
N PRO A 1056 35.23 -27.80 -28.23
CA PRO A 1056 34.96 -29.01 -28.98
C PRO A 1056 36.26 -29.81 -29.20
N PRO A 1057 36.17 -31.14 -29.43
CA PRO A 1057 37.32 -31.94 -29.82
C PRO A 1057 38.03 -31.34 -31.06
N PRO A 1058 39.35 -31.52 -31.20
CA PRO A 1058 40.09 -31.05 -32.37
C PRO A 1058 39.45 -31.51 -33.68
N GLY A 1059 39.15 -30.57 -34.58
CA GLY A 1059 38.51 -30.85 -35.88
C GLY A 1059 36.98 -30.89 -35.87
N GLU A 1060 36.32 -30.85 -34.72
CA GLU A 1060 34.86 -30.78 -34.62
C GLU A 1060 34.32 -29.35 -34.46
N LEU A 1061 33.14 -29.10 -35.05
CA LEU A 1061 32.44 -27.83 -34.90
C LEU A 1061 31.58 -27.82 -33.63
N PRO A 1062 31.41 -26.67 -32.95
CA PRO A 1062 30.57 -26.57 -31.78
C PRO A 1062 29.10 -26.87 -32.11
N LYS A 1063 28.45 -27.71 -31.30
CA LYS A 1063 27.02 -28.05 -31.46
C LYS A 1063 26.11 -26.84 -31.26
N ASP A 1064 26.47 -25.98 -30.32
CA ASP A 1064 25.85 -24.68 -30.09
C ASP A 1064 26.85 -23.57 -30.47
N PRO A 1065 26.83 -23.11 -31.73
CA PRO A 1065 27.75 -22.08 -32.17
C PRO A 1065 27.48 -20.71 -31.52
N THR A 1066 26.27 -20.46 -31.02
CA THR A 1066 25.91 -19.17 -30.40
C THR A 1066 26.60 -18.99 -29.05
N HIS A 1067 26.81 -20.09 -28.30
CA HIS A 1067 27.42 -20.09 -26.97
C HIS A 1067 28.79 -20.78 -26.95
N ALA A 1068 29.47 -20.86 -28.10
CA ALA A 1068 30.72 -21.58 -28.23
C ALA A 1068 31.85 -20.93 -27.40
N ALA A 1069 32.69 -21.78 -26.80
CA ALA A 1069 33.85 -21.36 -26.01
C ALA A 1069 34.83 -20.47 -26.80
N MET A 1070 34.87 -20.62 -28.12
CA MET A 1070 35.73 -19.86 -29.02
C MET A 1070 35.53 -18.35 -28.92
N PHE A 1071 34.32 -17.86 -28.62
CA PHE A 1071 34.11 -16.43 -28.36
C PHE A 1071 34.97 -15.93 -27.19
N CYS A 1072 35.04 -16.71 -26.11
CA CYS A 1072 35.81 -16.36 -24.93
C CYS A 1072 37.31 -16.48 -25.18
N VAL A 1073 37.75 -17.55 -25.86
CA VAL A 1073 39.17 -17.78 -26.19
C VAL A 1073 39.71 -16.64 -27.05
N LYS A 1074 39.00 -16.26 -28.12
CA LYS A 1074 39.43 -15.17 -29.00
C LYS A 1074 39.37 -13.81 -28.33
N PHE A 1075 38.40 -13.58 -27.46
CA PHE A 1075 38.36 -12.36 -26.67
C PHE A 1075 39.51 -12.28 -25.65
N GLU A 1076 39.90 -13.38 -25.03
CA GLU A 1076 41.08 -13.44 -24.15
C GLU A 1076 42.39 -13.18 -24.91
N GLU A 1077 42.55 -13.72 -26.12
CA GLU A 1077 43.68 -13.40 -27.01
C GLU A 1077 43.77 -11.88 -27.29
N LEU A 1078 42.63 -11.24 -27.58
CA LEU A 1078 42.55 -9.79 -27.77
C LEU A 1078 42.90 -9.01 -26.50
N CYS A 1079 42.39 -9.44 -25.35
CA CYS A 1079 42.72 -8.83 -24.05
C CYS A 1079 44.22 -8.92 -23.78
N LYS A 1080 44.83 -10.10 -24.01
CA LYS A 1080 46.27 -10.32 -23.85
C LYS A 1080 47.10 -9.41 -24.75
N ALA A 1081 46.69 -9.25 -26.01
CA ALA A 1081 47.35 -8.33 -26.96
C ALA A 1081 47.27 -6.86 -26.52
N LYS A 1082 46.26 -6.49 -25.74
CA LYS A 1082 46.07 -5.15 -25.18
C LYS A 1082 46.60 -4.98 -23.74
N GLY A 1083 47.15 -6.03 -23.13
CA GLY A 1083 47.57 -6.00 -21.73
C GLY A 1083 46.41 -5.87 -20.75
N VAL A 1084 45.20 -6.30 -21.12
CA VAL A 1084 44.00 -6.26 -20.29
C VAL A 1084 43.79 -7.62 -19.61
N PHE A 1085 43.44 -7.60 -18.33
CA PHE A 1085 43.16 -8.83 -17.58
C PHE A 1085 41.88 -9.50 -18.08
N CYS A 1086 42.02 -10.74 -18.56
CA CYS A 1086 40.91 -11.60 -18.94
C CYS A 1086 41.28 -13.05 -18.62
N ARG A 1087 40.40 -13.79 -17.95
CA ARG A 1087 40.57 -15.23 -17.73
C ARG A 1087 39.25 -15.95 -17.53
N GLN A 1088 39.26 -17.27 -17.69
CA GLN A 1088 38.19 -18.10 -17.17
C GLN A 1088 38.12 -17.99 -15.64
N GLY A 1089 36.92 -17.78 -15.09
CA GLY A 1089 36.73 -17.56 -13.66
C GLY A 1089 35.33 -17.93 -13.20
N THR A 1090 35.21 -18.23 -11.91
CA THR A 1090 33.92 -18.53 -11.29
C THR A 1090 33.22 -17.27 -10.81
N ARG A 1091 31.93 -17.38 -10.47
CA ARG A 1091 31.21 -16.31 -9.76
C ARG A 1091 31.91 -15.91 -8.46
N LYS A 1092 32.49 -16.88 -7.75
CA LYS A 1092 33.22 -16.62 -6.51
C LYS A 1092 34.44 -15.71 -6.78
N ASP A 1093 35.24 -16.01 -7.80
CA ASP A 1093 36.39 -15.19 -8.19
C ASP A 1093 35.98 -13.73 -8.48
N PHE A 1094 34.89 -13.55 -9.23
CA PHE A 1094 34.35 -12.24 -9.57
C PHE A 1094 33.88 -11.44 -8.34
N LEU A 1095 33.10 -12.08 -7.45
CA LEU A 1095 32.59 -11.42 -6.24
C LEU A 1095 33.72 -11.11 -5.24
N GLU A 1096 34.74 -11.96 -5.14
CA GLU A 1096 35.90 -11.72 -4.28
C GLU A 1096 36.74 -10.55 -4.78
N PHE A 1097 36.95 -10.43 -6.08
CA PHE A 1097 37.65 -9.29 -6.67
C PHE A 1097 36.93 -7.95 -6.45
N LEU A 1098 35.59 -7.96 -6.43
CA LEU A 1098 34.80 -6.76 -6.10
C LEU A 1098 34.90 -6.33 -4.64
N LEU A 1099 35.29 -7.23 -3.73
CA LEU A 1099 35.45 -6.94 -2.30
C LEU A 1099 36.84 -6.42 -1.93
N GLU A 1100 37.85 -6.65 -2.78
CA GLU A 1100 39.20 -6.10 -2.60
C GLU A 1100 39.14 -4.56 -2.52
N LYS A 1101 39.71 -3.98 -1.46
CA LYS A 1101 39.77 -2.53 -1.25
C LYS A 1101 40.94 -1.91 -1.98
#